data_AF-G1NF55-F1
#
_entry.id   AF-G1NF55-F1
#
_cell.length_a   1.000
_cell.length_b   1.000
_cell.length_c   1.000
_cell.angle_alpha   90.00
_cell.angle_beta   90.00
_cell.angle_gamma   90.00
#
_symmetry.space_group_name_H-M   'P 1'
#
loop_
_entity.id
_entity.type
_entity.pdbx_description
1 polymer ?
#
loop_
_entity_poly.entity_id
_entity_poly.type
_entity_poly.pdbx_seq_one_letter_code
_entity_poly.pdbx_strand_id
1 'polypeptide(L)'
;MLDILVQEENERESGETGPCMEYLLHHKILETLYTLGKADCPPGMKQQVLAFYTKLLGRIRQPLLPHINVHRPVQKLIRLCGEVLATPTENEEIQFLCIVCAKLKQDPYLVNFFLENKLKAMASKESTNVITEDMLKGQDSLATDTGQPIQPEETPGTAGAEHMEKEDELPQQADDLSFSLDELNVTSSPESSTVCPNQDYNLVNSLLNLTKSPDGRIAVKACEGLMLLVSLPEPAAAKCLTQSTCLCELLTDRLASLYRALPQSLDPLDIETVEAINWGLDSYSHKEDASAFPGKRALISFLSWFDYCDQLIKEAQKIAAVAMAKAVRERFFVDVMEPQLMQTSEIGILTSTALLHRIVRQVTSDVLLQELVYFVLGEHREPETLPNINRHPLRHRLIEHCDHISDEISIMTLRMFEHLLQKPHEHILYNLVLRNLEERNYIEYKPLCQEDKDVVENGQIAGAIDLEEDPLFTDLSPDNTGAQEWLSVSPPVSPEHPKNDGKTEVHKIVNSFLCLVPDEAKSSYHVEGTGYDTYLRDAHRQFRDYCLICLRWEWPGSPRSLEKCNLEASFFEGHFLKVLFDRMGRILDQPYDVNLQVTSVLSKLSLFPHPHIHEYLLDPYVNLASGCRSLFSVIVRVVGDLMVRIQRIPDFTPKLLLVRKRLLGLEPEGPVIDHMTLLEGVIVLEEFCKELAAIAFVKYHASSTPGSWLLRQNLELTAT
;
A
#
# COMPACT_ATOMS: atom_id res chain seq x y z
N MET A 1 14.48 -14.90 -49.42
CA MET A 1 14.76 -13.48 -49.14
C MET A 1 15.49 -13.34 -47.82
N LEU A 2 14.83 -13.53 -46.66
CA LEU A 2 15.46 -13.31 -45.35
C LEU A 2 16.78 -14.07 -45.17
N ASP A 3 16.84 -15.33 -45.56
CA ASP A 3 18.02 -16.17 -45.37
C ASP A 3 19.22 -15.71 -46.22
N ILE A 4 18.95 -15.01 -47.34
CA ILE A 4 19.98 -14.34 -48.16
C ILE A 4 20.52 -13.10 -47.43
N LEU A 5 19.65 -12.31 -46.79
CA LEU A 5 20.06 -11.13 -46.00
C LEU A 5 20.87 -11.55 -44.77
N VAL A 6 20.50 -12.65 -44.12
CA VAL A 6 21.23 -13.23 -42.99
C VAL A 6 22.57 -13.83 -43.47
N GLN A 7 22.62 -14.46 -44.64
CA GLN A 7 23.88 -14.94 -45.23
C GLN A 7 24.81 -13.75 -45.57
N GLU A 8 24.31 -12.75 -46.27
CA GLU A 8 25.05 -11.52 -46.64
C GLU A 8 25.62 -10.80 -45.40
N GLU A 9 24.91 -10.77 -44.28
CA GLU A 9 25.39 -10.18 -43.03
C GLU A 9 26.45 -11.05 -42.30
N ASN A 10 26.44 -12.38 -42.47
CA ASN A 10 27.47 -13.26 -41.89
C ASN A 10 28.74 -13.37 -42.76
N GLU A 11 28.66 -13.02 -44.06
CA GLU A 11 29.78 -13.06 -45.00
C GLU A 11 30.56 -11.74 -45.08
N ARG A 12 30.16 -10.70 -44.33
CA ARG A 12 30.73 -9.34 -44.36
C ARG A 12 31.42 -8.95 -43.07
N GLU A 13 32.36 -8.02 -43.17
CA GLU A 13 32.96 -7.38 -42.00
C GLU A 13 31.97 -6.41 -41.32
N SER A 14 32.13 -6.22 -40.02
CA SER A 14 31.11 -5.58 -39.17
C SER A 14 30.98 -4.07 -39.41
N GLY A 15 29.98 -3.68 -40.20
CA GLY A 15 29.58 -2.28 -40.38
C GLY A 15 29.01 -1.94 -41.76
N GLU A 16 29.27 -2.76 -42.78
CA GLU A 16 28.81 -2.50 -44.14
C GLU A 16 27.43 -3.08 -44.44
N THR A 17 26.47 -2.23 -44.86
CA THR A 17 25.19 -2.69 -45.42
C THR A 17 25.45 -3.37 -46.77
N GLY A 18 25.05 -4.64 -46.90
CA GLY A 18 25.21 -5.38 -48.14
C GLY A 18 24.19 -4.99 -49.23
N PRO A 19 24.48 -5.25 -50.52
CA PRO A 19 23.66 -4.80 -51.64
C PRO A 19 22.23 -5.40 -51.65
N CYS A 20 22.00 -6.58 -51.07
CA CYS A 20 20.63 -7.10 -50.92
C CYS A 20 19.85 -6.34 -49.84
N MET A 21 20.51 -5.95 -48.75
CA MET A 21 19.92 -5.05 -47.74
C MET A 21 19.73 -3.62 -48.28
N GLU A 22 20.70 -3.06 -49.00
CA GLU A 22 20.55 -1.76 -49.68
C GLU A 22 19.38 -1.78 -50.67
N TYR A 23 19.24 -2.83 -51.47
CA TYR A 23 18.12 -2.98 -52.41
C TYR A 23 16.77 -3.01 -51.68
N LEU A 24 16.68 -3.77 -50.57
CA LEU A 24 15.47 -3.81 -49.72
C LEU A 24 15.11 -2.44 -49.16
N LEU A 25 16.11 -1.68 -48.68
CA LEU A 25 15.94 -0.34 -48.12
C LEU A 25 15.57 0.70 -49.19
N HIS A 26 16.23 0.70 -50.35
CA HIS A 26 15.98 1.67 -51.44
C HIS A 26 14.64 1.43 -52.13
N HIS A 27 14.31 0.18 -52.46
CA HIS A 27 13.07 -0.18 -53.18
C HIS A 27 11.83 -0.29 -52.27
N LYS A 28 11.94 0.09 -50.99
CA LYS A 28 10.83 0.15 -50.01
C LYS A 28 10.03 -1.16 -49.90
N ILE A 29 10.69 -2.31 -50.05
CA ILE A 29 10.03 -3.63 -50.13
C ILE A 29 9.15 -3.88 -48.88
N LEU A 30 9.59 -3.40 -47.72
CA LEU A 30 8.85 -3.46 -46.46
C LEU A 30 7.49 -2.73 -46.51
N GLU A 31 7.40 -1.57 -47.15
CA GLU A 31 6.14 -0.84 -47.32
C GLU A 31 5.16 -1.63 -48.21
N THR A 32 5.65 -2.27 -49.28
CA THR A 32 4.84 -3.16 -50.12
C THR A 32 4.37 -4.41 -49.36
N LEU A 33 5.22 -5.01 -48.53
CA LEU A 33 4.81 -6.11 -47.67
C LEU A 33 3.75 -5.67 -46.64
N TYR A 34 3.87 -4.46 -46.08
CA TYR A 34 2.85 -3.88 -45.22
C TYR A 34 1.50 -3.72 -45.94
N THR A 35 1.47 -3.20 -47.17
CA THR A 35 0.19 -3.03 -47.89
C THR A 35 -0.48 -4.36 -48.23
N LEU A 36 0.30 -5.39 -48.56
CA LEU A 36 -0.21 -6.76 -48.76
C LEU A 36 -0.72 -7.39 -47.45
N GLY A 37 -0.01 -7.18 -46.33
CA GLY A 37 -0.44 -7.63 -45.01
C GLY A 37 -1.69 -6.92 -44.49
N LYS A 38 -1.88 -5.63 -44.83
CA LYS A 38 -3.10 -4.88 -44.52
C LYS A 38 -4.31 -5.38 -45.32
N ALA A 39 -4.10 -5.76 -46.57
CA ALA A 39 -5.19 -6.23 -47.43
C ALA A 39 -5.67 -7.66 -47.09
N ASP A 40 -4.83 -8.45 -46.40
CA ASP A 40 -4.98 -9.90 -46.17
C ASP A 40 -5.50 -10.66 -47.41
N CYS A 41 -4.95 -10.33 -48.58
CA CYS A 41 -5.33 -10.90 -49.87
C CYS A 41 -4.11 -11.56 -50.54
N PRO A 42 -4.05 -12.91 -50.66
CA PRO A 42 -5.02 -13.89 -50.15
C PRO A 42 -5.04 -13.98 -48.61
N PRO A 43 -6.11 -14.55 -48.00
CA PRO A 43 -6.24 -14.66 -46.55
C PRO A 43 -5.04 -15.36 -45.89
N GLY A 44 -4.61 -14.83 -44.74
CA GLY A 44 -3.39 -15.26 -44.06
C GLY A 44 -2.11 -14.56 -44.53
N MET A 45 -2.18 -13.65 -45.51
CA MET A 45 -1.04 -12.80 -45.88
C MET A 45 -0.60 -11.88 -44.72
N LYS A 46 -1.52 -11.42 -43.86
CA LYS A 46 -1.21 -10.71 -42.60
C LYS A 46 -0.29 -11.56 -41.72
N GLN A 47 -0.61 -12.84 -41.55
CA GLN A 47 0.18 -13.80 -40.77
C GLN A 47 1.60 -13.96 -41.35
N GLN A 48 1.73 -14.13 -42.67
CA GLN A 48 3.03 -14.29 -43.32
C GLN A 48 3.87 -13.02 -43.29
N VAL A 49 3.25 -11.84 -43.42
CA VAL A 49 3.92 -10.55 -43.30
C VAL A 49 4.43 -10.33 -41.88
N LEU A 50 3.59 -10.51 -40.85
CA LEU A 50 4.00 -10.44 -39.45
C LEU A 50 5.15 -11.41 -39.16
N ALA A 51 5.02 -12.68 -39.54
CA ALA A 51 6.06 -13.68 -39.36
C ALA A 51 7.37 -13.35 -40.11
N PHE A 52 7.32 -12.69 -41.27
CA PHE A 52 8.51 -12.18 -41.96
C PHE A 52 9.16 -11.04 -41.19
N TYR A 53 8.39 -10.02 -40.78
CA TYR A 53 8.88 -8.89 -39.99
C TYR A 53 9.51 -9.32 -38.66
N THR A 54 8.86 -10.24 -37.94
CA THR A 54 9.37 -10.79 -36.68
C THR A 54 10.73 -11.46 -36.87
N LYS A 55 10.85 -12.30 -37.92
CA LYS A 55 12.12 -12.99 -38.22
C LYS A 55 13.19 -12.05 -38.77
N LEU A 56 12.82 -10.98 -39.49
CA LEU A 56 13.74 -9.95 -39.98
C LEU A 56 14.35 -9.17 -38.81
N LEU A 57 13.50 -8.58 -37.94
CA LEU A 57 13.95 -7.81 -36.78
C LEU A 57 14.66 -8.67 -35.73
N GLY A 58 14.32 -9.96 -35.62
CA GLY A 58 14.92 -10.89 -34.67
C GLY A 58 16.21 -11.59 -35.12
N ARG A 59 16.47 -11.72 -36.44
CA ARG A 59 17.68 -12.39 -36.95
C ARG A 59 18.78 -11.45 -37.43
N ILE A 60 18.43 -10.27 -37.95
CA ILE A 60 19.39 -9.30 -38.45
C ILE A 60 20.06 -8.57 -37.27
N ARG A 61 21.39 -8.46 -37.31
CA ARG A 61 22.23 -7.88 -36.27
C ARG A 61 22.39 -6.37 -36.42
N GLN A 62 22.53 -5.86 -37.65
CA GLN A 62 22.66 -4.43 -37.90
C GLN A 62 21.39 -3.66 -37.46
N PRO A 63 21.51 -2.41 -36.98
CA PRO A 63 20.39 -1.65 -36.46
C PRO A 63 19.47 -1.20 -37.61
N LEU A 64 18.45 -2.00 -37.94
CA LEU A 64 17.52 -1.70 -39.03
C LEU A 64 16.50 -0.60 -38.67
N LEU A 65 16.02 -0.54 -37.43
CA LEU A 65 14.93 0.37 -37.03
C LEU A 65 15.22 1.88 -37.21
N PRO A 66 16.44 2.42 -37.03
CA PRO A 66 16.76 3.81 -37.38
C PRO A 66 16.35 4.19 -38.82
N HIS A 67 16.43 3.26 -39.78
CA HIS A 67 16.15 3.56 -41.18
C HIS A 67 14.67 3.90 -41.43
N ILE A 68 14.43 5.00 -42.13
CA ILE A 68 13.10 5.55 -42.42
C ILE A 68 12.17 4.59 -43.20
N ASN A 69 12.75 3.73 -44.04
CA ASN A 69 12.03 2.72 -44.80
C ASN A 69 11.81 1.41 -44.01
N VAL A 70 12.24 1.35 -42.74
CA VAL A 70 11.98 0.26 -41.79
C VAL A 70 11.02 0.73 -40.70
N HIS A 71 11.32 1.79 -39.95
CA HIS A 71 10.43 2.20 -38.85
C HIS A 71 9.04 2.62 -39.31
N ARG A 72 8.88 3.24 -40.50
CA ARG A 72 7.55 3.65 -40.98
C ARG A 72 6.64 2.45 -41.29
N PRO A 73 7.09 1.42 -42.04
CA PRO A 73 6.32 0.19 -42.16
C PRO A 73 6.10 -0.55 -40.82
N VAL A 74 7.09 -0.60 -39.93
CA VAL A 74 6.93 -1.22 -38.59
C VAL A 74 5.88 -0.48 -37.75
N GLN A 75 5.93 0.85 -37.66
CA GLN A 75 4.91 1.70 -37.02
C GLN A 75 3.52 1.41 -37.59
N LYS A 76 3.38 1.35 -38.92
CA LYS A 76 2.09 1.07 -39.58
C LYS A 76 1.59 -0.34 -39.31
N LEU A 77 2.47 -1.34 -39.22
CA LEU A 77 2.13 -2.73 -38.95
C LEU A 77 1.72 -2.94 -37.48
N ILE A 78 2.35 -2.24 -36.53
CA ILE A 78 1.95 -2.21 -35.11
C ILE A 78 0.48 -1.81 -34.98
N ARG A 79 0.02 -0.81 -35.74
CA ARG A 79 -1.39 -0.34 -35.68
C ARG A 79 -2.41 -1.41 -36.06
N LEU A 80 -2.03 -2.38 -36.89
CA LEU A 80 -2.89 -3.50 -37.28
C LEU A 80 -2.90 -4.65 -36.24
N CYS A 81 -2.14 -4.51 -35.15
CA CYS A 81 -2.05 -5.51 -34.08
C CYS A 81 -3.00 -5.14 -32.94
N GLY A 82 -3.83 -6.10 -32.51
CA GLY A 82 -4.82 -5.88 -31.46
C GLY A 82 -6.04 -5.03 -31.88
N GLU A 83 -6.32 -4.90 -33.17
CA GLU A 83 -7.58 -4.31 -33.68
C GLU A 83 -8.78 -5.24 -33.46
N VAL A 84 -8.59 -6.55 -33.60
CA VAL A 84 -9.64 -7.58 -33.44
C VAL A 84 -9.06 -8.79 -32.68
N LEU A 85 -9.61 -9.04 -31.50
CA LEU A 85 -9.23 -10.15 -30.62
C LEU A 85 -9.82 -11.48 -31.09
N ALA A 86 -9.29 -12.60 -30.58
CA ALA A 86 -9.65 -13.97 -30.97
C ALA A 86 -9.42 -14.28 -32.46
N THR A 87 -8.52 -13.54 -33.13
CA THR A 87 -8.17 -13.77 -34.54
C THR A 87 -7.02 -14.78 -34.67
N PRO A 88 -6.96 -15.58 -35.76
CA PRO A 88 -5.89 -16.56 -35.96
C PRO A 88 -4.49 -15.92 -36.14
N THR A 89 -4.39 -14.58 -36.20
CA THR A 89 -3.14 -13.83 -36.29
C THR A 89 -2.64 -13.28 -34.95
N GLU A 90 -3.40 -13.34 -33.85
CA GLU A 90 -2.99 -12.78 -32.55
C GLU A 90 -1.62 -13.31 -32.07
N ASN A 91 -1.28 -14.57 -32.39
CA ASN A 91 -0.01 -15.19 -32.03
C ASN A 91 1.19 -14.58 -32.77
N GLU A 92 1.07 -14.32 -34.07
CA GLU A 92 2.09 -13.63 -34.86
C GLU A 92 2.12 -12.13 -34.57
N GLU A 93 0.97 -11.52 -34.27
CA GLU A 93 0.86 -10.13 -33.80
C GLU A 93 1.64 -9.95 -32.50
N ILE A 94 1.39 -10.77 -31.48
CA ILE A 94 2.11 -10.62 -30.21
C ILE A 94 3.60 -10.93 -30.33
N GLN A 95 3.99 -11.95 -31.11
CA GLN A 95 5.40 -12.21 -31.39
C GLN A 95 6.10 -11.02 -32.09
N PHE A 96 5.40 -10.33 -32.99
CA PHE A 96 5.88 -9.12 -33.65
C PHE A 96 6.03 -7.94 -32.67
N LEU A 97 5.02 -7.68 -31.82
CA LEU A 97 5.10 -6.60 -30.83
C LEU A 97 6.20 -6.88 -29.79
N CYS A 98 6.35 -8.13 -29.33
CA CYS A 98 7.41 -8.53 -28.39
C CYS A 98 8.82 -8.30 -28.98
N ILE A 99 9.08 -8.62 -30.26
CA ILE A 99 10.40 -8.37 -30.84
C ILE A 99 10.68 -6.87 -31.07
N VAL A 100 9.64 -6.06 -31.34
CA VAL A 100 9.79 -4.59 -31.33
C VAL A 100 10.16 -4.09 -29.93
N CYS A 101 9.47 -4.55 -28.88
CA CYS A 101 9.79 -4.17 -27.50
C CYS A 101 11.22 -4.58 -27.11
N ALA A 102 11.63 -5.80 -27.46
CA ALA A 102 13.00 -6.27 -27.25
C ALA A 102 14.05 -5.42 -27.99
N LYS A 103 13.74 -4.95 -29.21
CA LYS A 103 14.61 -4.02 -29.96
C LYS A 103 14.62 -2.61 -29.37
N LEU A 104 13.51 -2.09 -28.87
CA LEU A 104 13.50 -0.81 -28.14
C LEU A 104 14.26 -0.88 -26.82
N LYS A 105 14.37 -2.05 -26.18
CA LYS A 105 15.23 -2.27 -25.01
C LYS A 105 16.72 -2.45 -25.36
N GLN A 106 17.04 -2.80 -26.61
CA GLN A 106 18.42 -2.78 -27.15
C GLN A 106 18.84 -1.37 -27.60
N ASP A 107 17.92 -0.60 -28.20
CA ASP A 107 18.14 0.73 -28.77
C ASP A 107 17.16 1.79 -28.17
N PRO A 108 17.31 2.22 -26.90
CA PRO A 108 16.32 3.08 -26.23
C PRO A 108 16.04 4.44 -26.90
N TYR A 109 17.03 5.02 -27.59
CA TYR A 109 16.88 6.29 -28.31
C TYR A 109 15.79 6.26 -29.40
N LEU A 110 15.39 5.07 -29.86
CA LEU A 110 14.32 4.88 -30.84
C LEU A 110 12.92 5.06 -30.28
N VAL A 111 12.76 5.04 -28.96
CA VAL A 111 11.45 4.92 -28.29
C VAL A 111 10.48 6.05 -28.65
N ASN A 112 10.98 7.27 -28.84
CA ASN A 112 10.16 8.41 -29.27
C ASN A 112 9.45 8.13 -30.61
N PHE A 113 10.07 7.40 -31.55
CA PHE A 113 9.42 7.05 -32.83
C PHE A 113 8.25 6.07 -32.69
N PHE A 114 8.14 5.32 -31.59
CA PHE A 114 7.13 4.26 -31.42
C PHE A 114 6.11 4.54 -30.31
N LEU A 115 6.38 5.49 -29.41
CA LEU A 115 5.48 5.90 -28.33
C LEU A 115 4.86 7.31 -28.49
N GLU A 116 5.51 8.24 -29.20
CA GLU A 116 5.09 9.65 -29.21
C GLU A 116 3.81 9.87 -30.04
N ASN A 117 2.71 10.25 -29.36
CA ASN A 117 1.53 10.75 -30.05
C ASN A 117 1.75 12.21 -30.48
N LYS A 118 1.90 12.40 -31.79
CA LYS A 118 2.14 13.71 -32.41
C LYS A 118 1.00 14.73 -32.22
N LEU A 119 -0.24 14.30 -31.97
CA LEU A 119 -1.36 15.21 -31.73
C LEU A 119 -1.27 15.87 -30.34
N LYS A 120 -0.92 15.10 -29.29
CA LYS A 120 -0.59 15.67 -27.96
C LYS A 120 0.62 16.62 -28.02
N ALA A 121 1.60 16.35 -28.89
CA ALA A 121 2.77 17.21 -29.12
C ALA A 121 2.49 18.49 -29.95
N MET A 122 1.29 18.62 -30.53
CA MET A 122 0.82 19.87 -31.15
C MET A 122 0.03 20.71 -30.13
N ALA A 123 -0.89 20.10 -29.39
CA ALA A 123 -1.67 20.78 -28.35
C ALA A 123 -0.78 21.43 -27.26
N SER A 124 0.33 20.79 -26.89
CA SER A 124 1.30 21.35 -25.92
C SER A 124 2.18 22.49 -26.46
N LYS A 125 2.21 22.68 -27.78
CA LYS A 125 2.89 23.82 -28.44
C LYS A 125 1.96 25.02 -28.62
N GLU A 126 0.67 24.78 -28.82
CA GLU A 126 -0.33 25.85 -28.88
C GLU A 126 -0.49 26.53 -27.52
N SER A 127 -0.34 25.79 -26.41
CA SER A 127 -0.34 26.36 -25.05
C SER A 127 0.95 27.07 -24.63
N THR A 128 2.01 27.12 -25.46
CA THR A 128 3.29 27.78 -25.13
C THR A 128 3.61 29.01 -25.99
N ASN A 129 2.75 29.39 -26.94
CA ASN A 129 2.93 30.54 -27.83
C ASN A 129 2.10 31.78 -27.42
N VAL A 130 2.00 32.07 -26.13
CA VAL A 130 1.47 33.35 -25.60
C VAL A 130 2.46 33.86 -24.54
N ILE A 131 2.67 35.18 -24.49
CA ILE A 131 3.68 35.90 -23.68
C ILE A 131 5.12 35.79 -24.23
N THR A 132 5.48 36.68 -25.17
CA THR A 132 6.61 37.64 -25.02
C THR A 132 6.68 38.61 -26.21
N GLU A 133 5.83 39.64 -26.21
CA GLU A 133 6.20 40.94 -26.76
C GLU A 133 6.75 41.79 -25.60
N ASP A 134 8.03 42.18 -25.67
CA ASP A 134 8.47 43.59 -25.76
C ASP A 134 10.02 43.67 -25.82
N MET A 135 10.54 44.85 -26.18
CA MET A 135 11.89 45.37 -26.00
C MET A 135 13.07 44.63 -26.66
N LEU A 136 13.54 45.19 -27.78
CA LEU A 136 14.87 45.82 -27.84
C LEU A 136 14.96 46.85 -29.00
N LYS A 137 15.53 48.03 -28.74
CA LYS A 137 15.70 49.14 -29.70
C LYS A 137 17.18 49.52 -29.89
N GLY A 138 17.51 50.02 -31.08
CA GLY A 138 18.79 50.65 -31.44
C GLY A 138 19.66 49.77 -32.36
N GLN A 139 20.30 50.29 -33.42
CA GLN A 139 20.70 51.67 -33.71
C GLN A 139 20.45 52.12 -35.16
N ASP A 140 20.52 53.45 -35.36
CA ASP A 140 20.23 54.16 -36.62
C ASP A 140 21.39 54.16 -37.64
N SER A 141 21.05 54.43 -38.92
CA SER A 141 21.87 55.18 -39.88
C SER A 141 21.01 55.75 -41.02
N LEU A 142 21.27 56.98 -41.47
CA LEU A 142 20.42 57.73 -42.41
C LEU A 142 20.85 57.56 -43.88
N ALA A 143 19.90 57.65 -44.82
CA ALA A 143 19.75 58.81 -45.75
C ALA A 143 18.88 58.53 -47.01
N THR A 144 18.04 59.51 -47.38
CA THR A 144 17.59 60.03 -48.71
C THR A 144 17.79 59.17 -50.00
N ASP A 145 16.93 59.20 -51.04
CA ASP A 145 15.99 60.28 -51.47
C ASP A 145 14.89 59.83 -52.48
N THR A 146 13.90 60.71 -52.73
CA THR A 146 12.99 60.83 -53.91
C THR A 146 12.03 59.69 -54.33
N GLY A 147 10.75 60.04 -54.54
CA GLY A 147 9.81 59.30 -55.41
C GLY A 147 8.34 59.28 -54.93
N GLN A 148 7.42 59.95 -55.63
CA GLN A 148 5.98 60.02 -55.29
C GLN A 148 5.08 59.88 -56.56
N PRO A 149 3.72 59.87 -56.52
CA PRO A 149 2.93 58.72 -56.99
C PRO A 149 1.94 59.01 -58.15
N ILE A 150 1.35 57.95 -58.74
CA ILE A 150 0.21 58.04 -59.69
C ILE A 150 -0.81 56.89 -59.46
N GLN A 151 -2.09 57.19 -59.69
CA GLN A 151 -3.32 56.36 -59.76
C GLN A 151 -4.27 57.04 -60.79
N PRO A 152 -5.44 56.49 -61.22
CA PRO A 152 -6.03 55.15 -61.11
C PRO A 152 -6.65 54.66 -62.47
N GLU A 153 -7.85 54.03 -62.45
CA GLU A 153 -8.79 53.70 -63.57
C GLU A 153 -8.43 52.54 -64.53
N GLU A 154 -9.37 51.80 -65.16
CA GLU A 154 -10.84 51.96 -65.31
C GLU A 154 -11.61 50.58 -65.35
N THR A 155 -12.94 50.57 -65.59
CA THR A 155 -13.83 49.37 -65.68
C THR A 155 -14.65 49.32 -66.98
N PRO A 156 -15.31 48.19 -67.30
CA PRO A 156 -16.80 48.08 -67.22
C PRO A 156 -17.25 46.72 -66.60
N GLY A 157 -18.51 46.38 -66.27
CA GLY A 157 -19.86 46.74 -66.79
C GLY A 157 -20.50 45.45 -67.39
N THR A 158 -21.78 45.07 -67.23
CA THR A 158 -23.05 45.78 -66.92
C THR A 158 -24.08 44.81 -66.26
N ALA A 159 -25.33 45.22 -65.95
CA ALA A 159 -26.27 44.48 -65.07
C ALA A 159 -27.76 44.40 -65.55
N GLY A 160 -28.59 43.62 -64.82
CA GLY A 160 -30.07 43.54 -64.82
C GLY A 160 -30.53 42.47 -63.79
N ALA A 161 -31.40 42.70 -62.80
CA ALA A 161 -32.85 43.07 -62.83
C ALA A 161 -33.75 41.82 -63.14
N GLU A 162 -34.83 41.46 -62.42
CA GLU A 162 -35.68 42.10 -61.37
C GLU A 162 -36.32 41.05 -60.40
N HIS A 163 -36.92 41.49 -59.26
CA HIS A 163 -38.02 40.92 -58.42
C HIS A 163 -38.10 39.39 -58.07
N MET A 164 -38.74 38.90 -56.98
CA MET A 164 -39.84 39.41 -56.13
C MET A 164 -39.86 38.75 -54.71
N GLU A 165 -40.65 39.36 -53.80
CA GLU A 165 -41.17 38.98 -52.44
C GLU A 165 -41.19 37.48 -51.98
N LYS A 166 -41.26 37.12 -50.67
CA LYS A 166 -41.94 37.76 -49.49
C LYS A 166 -41.46 37.25 -48.10
N GLU A 167 -41.97 37.85 -47.00
CA GLU A 167 -41.70 37.58 -45.57
C GLU A 167 -42.89 36.91 -44.82
N ASP A 168 -42.90 36.96 -43.46
CA ASP A 168 -43.94 36.53 -42.46
C ASP A 168 -43.92 35.05 -42.00
N GLU A 169 -44.21 34.64 -40.74
CA GLU A 169 -44.07 35.24 -39.38
C GLU A 169 -44.14 34.10 -38.29
N LEU A 170 -44.35 34.40 -36.99
CA LEU A 170 -44.36 33.47 -35.83
C LEU A 170 -45.81 33.19 -35.27
N PRO A 171 -46.03 32.68 -34.03
CA PRO A 171 -45.87 31.29 -33.52
C PRO A 171 -47.17 30.70 -32.85
N GLN A 172 -47.04 29.62 -32.05
CA GLN A 172 -47.99 29.16 -30.97
C GLN A 172 -49.36 28.55 -31.42
N GLN A 173 -50.09 27.70 -30.67
CA GLN A 173 -49.83 26.72 -29.57
C GLN A 173 -51.08 25.79 -29.39
N ALA A 174 -51.08 24.88 -28.41
CA ALA A 174 -52.22 24.07 -27.88
C ALA A 174 -52.80 22.96 -28.78
N ASP A 175 -53.36 21.83 -28.30
CA ASP A 175 -53.33 21.03 -27.04
C ASP A 175 -53.85 19.60 -27.43
N ASP A 176 -54.03 18.53 -26.63
CA ASP A 176 -54.18 18.28 -25.17
C ASP A 176 -53.66 16.84 -24.82
N LEU A 177 -53.92 16.31 -23.61
CA LEU A 177 -53.37 15.07 -23.05
C LEU A 177 -54.38 13.91 -22.91
N SER A 178 -53.95 12.64 -23.08
CA SER A 178 -54.66 11.47 -22.53
C SER A 178 -53.79 10.23 -22.26
N PHE A 179 -53.86 9.72 -21.03
CA PHE A 179 -53.46 8.37 -20.55
C PHE A 179 -54.35 7.25 -21.17
N SER A 180 -54.08 5.94 -21.13
CA SER A 180 -52.90 5.08 -20.86
C SER A 180 -53.30 3.58 -21.08
N LEU A 181 -52.35 2.64 -20.92
CA LEU A 181 -52.49 1.17 -20.73
C LEU A 181 -52.83 0.24 -21.93
N ASP A 182 -51.77 -0.42 -22.39
CA ASP A 182 -51.57 -1.88 -22.55
C ASP A 182 -52.57 -2.79 -23.29
N GLU A 183 -52.04 -3.49 -24.32
CA GLU A 183 -52.17 -4.95 -24.43
C GLU A 183 -50.84 -5.57 -24.91
N LEU A 184 -50.61 -6.86 -24.61
CA LEU A 184 -49.31 -7.57 -24.71
C LEU A 184 -49.10 -8.18 -26.14
N ASN A 185 -47.93 -8.70 -26.59
CA ASN A 185 -46.86 -9.40 -25.87
C ASN A 185 -45.55 -9.57 -26.70
N VAL A 186 -44.36 -9.37 -26.09
CA VAL A 186 -43.06 -10.08 -26.28
C VAL A 186 -42.61 -10.47 -27.72
N THR A 187 -41.51 -9.96 -28.31
CA THR A 187 -40.05 -10.12 -28.00
C THR A 187 -39.23 -9.13 -28.90
N SER A 188 -37.89 -8.93 -28.95
CA SER A 188 -36.66 -9.50 -28.34
C SER A 188 -35.39 -8.62 -28.62
N SER A 189 -34.35 -8.74 -27.77
CA SER A 189 -32.91 -8.48 -28.02
C SER A 189 -32.40 -7.01 -28.10
N PRO A 190 -31.10 -6.73 -27.78
CA PRO A 190 -30.74 -5.46 -27.11
C PRO A 190 -29.79 -4.50 -27.86
N GLU A 191 -29.63 -3.35 -27.21
CA GLU A 191 -28.87 -2.13 -27.53
C GLU A 191 -27.43 -2.34 -28.02
N SER A 192 -27.00 -1.46 -28.93
CA SER A 192 -25.61 -1.32 -29.36
C SER A 192 -24.89 -0.19 -28.60
N SER A 193 -23.63 -0.44 -28.22
CA SER A 193 -22.80 0.51 -27.48
C SER A 193 -22.37 1.71 -28.33
N THR A 194 -22.36 2.90 -27.71
CA THR A 194 -21.89 4.15 -28.33
C THR A 194 -20.37 4.15 -28.50
N VAL A 195 -19.91 4.12 -29.75
CA VAL A 195 -18.48 4.09 -30.09
C VAL A 195 -17.91 5.51 -30.10
N CYS A 196 -16.89 5.77 -29.27
CA CYS A 196 -16.06 6.97 -29.39
C CYS A 196 -15.13 6.87 -30.62
N PRO A 197 -15.15 7.84 -31.56
CA PRO A 197 -14.35 7.76 -32.78
C PRO A 197 -12.89 8.21 -32.59
N ASN A 198 -12.01 7.69 -33.47
CA ASN A 198 -10.60 8.07 -33.66
C ASN A 198 -9.65 7.80 -32.47
N GLN A 199 -9.08 6.59 -32.43
CA GLN A 199 -7.97 6.25 -31.53
C GLN A 199 -6.60 6.33 -32.25
N ASP A 200 -5.61 6.97 -31.61
CA ASP A 200 -4.23 6.97 -32.08
C ASP A 200 -3.51 5.67 -31.69
N TYR A 201 -3.42 4.73 -32.61
CA TYR A 201 -2.71 3.46 -32.37
C TYR A 201 -1.18 3.66 -32.28
N ASN A 202 -0.64 3.36 -31.10
CA ASN A 202 0.78 3.27 -30.78
C ASN A 202 1.08 1.87 -30.19
N LEU A 203 2.36 1.55 -29.95
CA LEU A 203 2.79 0.24 -29.48
C LEU A 203 2.15 -0.19 -28.15
N VAL A 204 1.93 0.76 -27.23
CA VAL A 204 1.31 0.50 -25.92
C VAL A 204 -0.17 0.19 -26.06
N ASN A 205 -0.89 0.90 -26.92
CA ASN A 205 -2.32 0.67 -27.15
C ASN A 205 -2.57 -0.73 -27.78
N SER A 206 -1.74 -1.14 -28.75
CA SER A 206 -1.81 -2.49 -29.35
C SER A 206 -1.54 -3.60 -28.34
N LEU A 207 -0.55 -3.43 -27.47
CA LEU A 207 -0.29 -4.37 -26.37
C LEU A 207 -1.44 -4.39 -25.37
N LEU A 208 -1.92 -3.23 -24.90
CA LEU A 208 -3.02 -3.12 -23.93
C LEU A 208 -4.31 -3.78 -24.44
N ASN A 209 -4.60 -3.70 -25.74
CA ASN A 209 -5.71 -4.46 -26.35
C ASN A 209 -5.47 -5.97 -26.24
N LEU A 210 -4.27 -6.46 -26.61
CA LEU A 210 -3.93 -7.89 -26.51
C LEU A 210 -3.89 -8.42 -25.06
N THR A 211 -3.68 -7.58 -24.03
CA THR A 211 -3.87 -8.02 -22.63
C THR A 211 -5.30 -8.47 -22.31
N LYS A 212 -6.28 -8.14 -23.17
CA LYS A 212 -7.69 -8.53 -23.08
C LYS A 212 -8.03 -9.74 -23.98
N SER A 213 -7.06 -10.33 -24.67
CA SER A 213 -7.25 -11.52 -25.51
C SER A 213 -7.75 -12.71 -24.66
N PRO A 214 -8.67 -13.56 -25.18
CA PRO A 214 -9.13 -14.75 -24.46
C PRO A 214 -8.08 -15.87 -24.39
N ASP A 215 -7.01 -15.85 -25.19
CA ASP A 215 -5.85 -16.71 -24.95
C ASP A 215 -4.95 -16.07 -23.89
N GLY A 216 -4.95 -16.63 -22.68
CA GLY A 216 -4.10 -16.20 -21.57
C GLY A 216 -2.61 -16.14 -21.94
N ARG A 217 -2.11 -16.97 -22.87
CA ARG A 217 -0.72 -16.92 -23.33
C ARG A 217 -0.39 -15.67 -24.14
N ILE A 218 -1.39 -15.14 -24.85
CA ILE A 218 -1.27 -13.92 -25.65
C ILE A 218 -1.39 -12.71 -24.71
N ALA A 219 -2.34 -12.75 -23.78
CA ALA A 219 -2.48 -11.73 -22.74
C ALA A 219 -1.22 -11.59 -21.87
N VAL A 220 -0.62 -12.70 -21.43
CA VAL A 220 0.64 -12.70 -20.65
C VAL A 220 1.81 -12.13 -21.44
N LYS A 221 1.99 -12.52 -22.71
CA LYS A 221 3.04 -11.93 -23.56
C LYS A 221 2.82 -10.43 -23.82
N ALA A 222 1.56 -9.97 -23.86
CA ALA A 222 1.27 -8.54 -23.94
C ALA A 222 1.66 -7.81 -22.63
N CYS A 223 1.41 -8.44 -21.48
CA CYS A 223 1.87 -7.96 -20.18
C CYS A 223 3.41 -7.92 -20.06
N GLU A 224 4.11 -8.95 -20.54
CA GLU A 224 5.59 -8.99 -20.67
C GLU A 224 6.09 -7.87 -21.59
N GLY A 225 5.44 -7.66 -22.75
CA GLY A 225 5.79 -6.60 -23.70
C GLY A 225 5.69 -5.19 -23.09
N LEU A 226 4.64 -4.92 -22.31
CA LEU A 226 4.50 -3.67 -21.56
C LEU A 226 5.56 -3.55 -20.46
N MET A 227 5.91 -4.64 -19.78
CA MET A 227 6.97 -4.66 -18.77
C MET A 227 8.35 -4.33 -19.37
N LEU A 228 8.64 -4.80 -20.59
CA LEU A 228 9.84 -4.40 -21.34
C LEU A 228 9.87 -2.91 -21.71
N LEU A 229 8.71 -2.25 -21.85
CA LEU A 229 8.61 -0.82 -22.17
C LEU A 229 8.71 0.07 -20.92
N VAL A 230 8.07 -0.27 -19.80
CA VAL A 230 8.19 0.56 -18.58
C VAL A 230 9.58 0.47 -17.94
N SER A 231 10.29 -0.64 -18.15
CA SER A 231 11.67 -0.87 -17.68
C SER A 231 12.76 -0.27 -18.59
N LEU A 232 12.39 0.64 -19.50
CA LEU A 232 13.34 1.40 -20.33
C LEU A 232 14.02 2.50 -19.48
N PRO A 233 15.35 2.67 -19.58
CA PRO A 233 16.09 3.55 -18.66
C PRO A 233 15.87 5.05 -18.92
N GLU A 234 15.39 5.43 -20.12
CA GLU A 234 15.28 6.84 -20.52
C GLU A 234 14.14 7.58 -19.80
N PRO A 235 14.41 8.71 -19.11
CA PRO A 235 13.36 9.54 -18.52
C PRO A 235 12.37 10.12 -19.55
N ALA A 236 12.79 10.26 -20.81
CA ALA A 236 11.92 10.67 -21.92
C ALA A 236 10.88 9.59 -22.25
N ALA A 237 11.31 8.31 -22.33
CA ALA A 237 10.41 7.17 -22.50
C ALA A 237 9.36 7.12 -21.39
N ALA A 238 9.79 7.25 -20.13
CA ALA A 238 8.90 7.24 -18.96
C ALA A 238 7.84 8.35 -18.99
N LYS A 239 8.22 9.57 -19.40
CA LYS A 239 7.27 10.68 -19.62
C LYS A 239 6.33 10.40 -20.79
N CYS A 240 6.84 9.87 -21.91
CA CYS A 240 6.02 9.55 -23.07
C CYS A 240 4.99 8.45 -22.76
N LEU A 241 5.38 7.41 -22.01
CA LEU A 241 4.47 6.35 -21.54
C LEU A 241 3.32 6.92 -20.70
N THR A 242 3.64 7.79 -19.74
CA THR A 242 2.67 8.30 -18.76
C THR A 242 1.81 9.45 -19.28
N GLN A 243 2.33 10.29 -20.18
CA GLN A 243 1.65 11.52 -20.63
C GLN A 243 1.05 11.37 -22.04
N SER A 244 1.69 10.59 -22.92
CA SER A 244 1.30 10.45 -24.33
C SER A 244 0.48 9.19 -24.63
N THR A 245 0.29 8.29 -23.65
CA THR A 245 -0.54 7.06 -23.79
C THR A 245 -1.61 7.00 -22.70
N CYS A 246 -2.56 6.08 -22.84
CA CYS A 246 -3.63 5.81 -21.87
C CYS A 246 -3.27 4.68 -20.89
N LEU A 247 -1.97 4.40 -20.66
CA LEU A 247 -1.52 3.28 -19.82
C LEU A 247 -2.10 3.31 -18.41
N CYS A 248 -1.95 4.42 -17.69
CA CYS A 248 -2.44 4.55 -16.31
C CYS A 248 -3.98 4.41 -16.22
N GLU A 249 -4.70 4.96 -17.19
CA GLU A 249 -6.16 4.89 -17.30
C GLU A 249 -6.60 3.44 -17.51
N LEU A 250 -6.06 2.76 -18.54
CA LEU A 250 -6.47 1.40 -18.90
C LEU A 250 -6.05 0.32 -17.88
N LEU A 251 -4.94 0.52 -17.15
CA LEU A 251 -4.56 -0.35 -16.03
C LEU A 251 -5.56 -0.25 -14.87
N THR A 252 -5.91 0.97 -14.48
CA THR A 252 -6.79 1.26 -13.33
C THR A 252 -8.25 0.96 -13.64
N ASP A 253 -8.73 1.28 -14.84
CA ASP A 253 -10.09 0.95 -15.28
C ASP A 253 -10.32 -0.57 -15.30
N ARG A 254 -9.32 -1.36 -15.70
CA ARG A 254 -9.39 -2.83 -15.63
C ARG A 254 -9.36 -3.34 -14.20
N LEU A 255 -8.52 -2.78 -13.33
CA LEU A 255 -8.47 -3.15 -11.91
C LEU A 255 -9.81 -2.87 -11.21
N ALA A 256 -10.37 -1.68 -11.45
CA ALA A 256 -11.67 -1.27 -10.95
C ALA A 256 -12.83 -2.10 -11.54
N SER A 257 -12.75 -2.51 -12.81
CA SER A 257 -13.73 -3.40 -13.44
C SER A 257 -13.71 -4.81 -12.82
N LEU A 258 -12.52 -5.37 -12.60
CA LEU A 258 -12.34 -6.67 -11.95
C LEU A 258 -12.81 -6.66 -10.48
N TYR A 259 -12.53 -5.58 -9.75
CA TYR A 259 -13.02 -5.41 -8.37
C TYR A 259 -14.55 -5.30 -8.31
N ARG A 260 -15.18 -4.54 -9.21
CA ARG A 260 -16.65 -4.44 -9.30
C ARG A 260 -17.33 -5.74 -9.80
N ALA A 261 -16.56 -6.68 -10.33
CA ALA A 261 -17.03 -8.02 -10.72
C ALA A 261 -16.91 -9.06 -9.60
N LEU A 262 -16.41 -8.69 -8.42
CA LEU A 262 -16.43 -9.55 -7.23
C LEU A 262 -17.87 -9.65 -6.66
N PRO A 263 -18.26 -10.78 -6.04
CA PRO A 263 -19.49 -10.86 -5.28
C PRO A 263 -19.55 -9.82 -4.15
N GLN A 264 -20.73 -9.29 -3.87
CA GLN A 264 -20.97 -8.32 -2.78
C GLN A 264 -20.75 -8.89 -1.36
N SER A 265 -20.60 -10.22 -1.26
CA SER A 265 -20.29 -10.96 -0.05
C SER A 265 -19.30 -12.05 -0.44
N LEU A 266 -18.11 -12.03 0.16
CA LEU A 266 -17.11 -13.10 0.09
C LEU A 266 -16.69 -13.43 1.51
N ASP A 267 -16.55 -14.72 1.81
CA ASP A 267 -16.03 -15.16 3.11
C ASP A 267 -14.57 -14.68 3.26
N PRO A 268 -14.18 -14.04 4.39
CA PRO A 268 -12.79 -13.68 4.62
C PRO A 268 -11.82 -14.86 4.57
N LEU A 269 -12.25 -16.06 4.97
CA LEU A 269 -11.46 -17.28 4.88
C LEU A 269 -11.27 -17.72 3.41
N ASP A 270 -12.30 -17.57 2.56
CA ASP A 270 -12.16 -17.78 1.11
C ASP A 270 -11.16 -16.79 0.48
N ILE A 271 -11.07 -15.55 1.01
CA ILE A 271 -10.08 -14.55 0.58
C ILE A 271 -8.67 -14.85 1.12
N GLU A 272 -8.53 -15.29 2.37
CA GLU A 272 -7.25 -15.66 2.97
C GLU A 272 -6.65 -16.94 2.35
N THR A 273 -7.48 -17.93 2.01
CA THR A 273 -7.05 -19.27 1.54
C THR A 273 -6.64 -19.34 0.07
N VAL A 274 -6.92 -18.33 -0.76
CA VAL A 274 -6.33 -18.29 -2.12
C VAL A 274 -4.81 -18.25 -2.00
N GLU A 275 -4.11 -19.17 -2.66
CA GLU A 275 -2.65 -19.29 -2.56
C GLU A 275 -1.90 -18.04 -3.10
N ALA A 276 -0.56 -18.07 -3.07
CA ALA A 276 0.28 -17.00 -3.58
C ALA A 276 0.14 -16.88 -5.12
N ILE A 277 -0.75 -15.99 -5.55
CA ILE A 277 -0.94 -15.63 -6.95
C ILE A 277 0.31 -14.90 -7.46
N ASN A 278 0.82 -15.38 -8.59
CA ASN A 278 1.82 -14.71 -9.40
C ASN A 278 1.16 -14.42 -10.76
N TRP A 279 1.25 -13.17 -11.25
CA TRP A 279 0.62 -12.80 -12.52
C TRP A 279 1.07 -13.71 -13.68
N GLY A 280 0.12 -14.10 -14.53
CA GLY A 280 0.38 -14.91 -15.73
C GLY A 280 0.68 -16.39 -15.49
N LEU A 281 0.68 -16.86 -14.24
CA LEU A 281 0.76 -18.27 -13.88
C LEU A 281 -0.59 -18.91 -13.55
N ASP A 282 -1.69 -18.30 -14.02
CA ASP A 282 -3.10 -18.74 -13.97
C ASP A 282 -3.32 -20.14 -14.62
N SER A 283 -2.79 -21.18 -13.98
CA SER A 283 -2.99 -22.58 -14.34
C SER A 283 -4.35 -23.02 -13.82
N TYR A 284 -5.41 -22.66 -14.53
CA TYR A 284 -6.80 -23.05 -14.23
C TYR A 284 -6.95 -24.58 -14.23
N SER A 285 -6.66 -25.17 -13.08
CA SER A 285 -6.79 -26.59 -12.80
C SER A 285 -8.28 -26.95 -12.74
N HIS A 286 -8.81 -27.49 -13.84
CA HIS A 286 -10.20 -27.94 -13.94
C HIS A 286 -10.61 -28.99 -12.88
N LYS A 287 -9.67 -29.50 -12.07
CA LYS A 287 -9.93 -30.36 -10.92
C LYS A 287 -10.29 -29.59 -9.65
N GLU A 288 -9.84 -28.34 -9.51
CA GLU A 288 -10.10 -27.48 -8.34
C GLU A 288 -11.37 -26.62 -8.50
N ASP A 289 -11.81 -26.38 -9.74
CA ASP A 289 -13.08 -25.72 -10.03
C ASP A 289 -14.28 -26.48 -9.41
N ALA A 290 -14.17 -27.80 -9.22
CA ALA A 290 -15.22 -28.65 -8.64
C ALA A 290 -15.43 -28.45 -7.13
N SER A 291 -14.51 -27.77 -6.44
CA SER A 291 -14.59 -27.42 -5.02
C SER A 291 -14.33 -25.93 -4.79
N ALA A 292 -14.65 -25.09 -5.78
CA ALA A 292 -14.45 -23.65 -5.73
C ALA A 292 -15.66 -22.93 -5.12
N PHE A 293 -15.40 -21.99 -4.20
CA PHE A 293 -16.42 -21.09 -3.67
C PHE A 293 -16.96 -20.12 -4.75
N PRO A 294 -18.20 -19.62 -4.59
CA PRO A 294 -18.79 -18.65 -5.53
C PRO A 294 -17.90 -17.40 -5.68
N GLY A 295 -17.42 -17.14 -6.89
CA GLY A 295 -16.55 -16.00 -7.18
C GLY A 295 -15.04 -16.25 -7.09
N LYS A 296 -14.56 -17.45 -6.72
CA LYS A 296 -13.11 -17.78 -6.68
C LYS A 296 -12.36 -17.31 -7.93
N ARG A 297 -12.92 -17.56 -9.13
CA ARG A 297 -12.33 -17.13 -10.41
C ARG A 297 -12.29 -15.60 -10.59
N ALA A 298 -13.29 -14.86 -10.11
CA ALA A 298 -13.29 -13.40 -10.18
C ALA A 298 -12.25 -12.81 -9.21
N LEU A 299 -12.15 -13.39 -8.00
CA LEU A 299 -11.14 -13.01 -7.01
C LEU A 299 -9.71 -13.29 -7.52
N ILE A 300 -9.47 -14.47 -8.10
CA ILE A 300 -8.18 -14.77 -8.76
C ILE A 300 -7.90 -13.76 -9.87
N SER A 301 -8.83 -13.51 -10.80
CA SER A 301 -8.64 -12.53 -11.88
C SER A 301 -8.32 -11.11 -11.37
N PHE A 302 -8.97 -10.67 -10.29
CA PHE A 302 -8.67 -9.39 -9.63
C PHE A 302 -7.26 -9.39 -9.02
N LEU A 303 -6.91 -10.41 -8.23
CA LEU A 303 -5.62 -10.49 -7.54
C LEU A 303 -4.44 -10.74 -8.50
N SER A 304 -4.62 -11.49 -9.59
CA SER A 304 -3.63 -11.66 -10.67
C SER A 304 -3.39 -10.35 -11.43
N TRP A 305 -4.43 -9.53 -11.62
CA TRP A 305 -4.27 -8.21 -12.25
C TRP A 305 -3.66 -7.17 -11.29
N PHE A 306 -4.00 -7.23 -10.00
CA PHE A 306 -3.37 -6.42 -8.97
C PHE A 306 -1.87 -6.76 -8.83
N ASP A 307 -1.52 -8.05 -8.85
CA ASP A 307 -0.14 -8.53 -8.87
C ASP A 307 0.65 -7.97 -10.06
N TYR A 308 0.05 -8.05 -11.26
CA TYR A 308 0.64 -7.48 -12.46
C TYR A 308 0.86 -5.97 -12.32
N CYS A 309 -0.07 -5.23 -11.73
CA CYS A 309 0.10 -3.79 -11.49
C CYS A 309 1.26 -3.51 -10.51
N ASP A 310 1.38 -4.26 -9.42
CA ASP A 310 2.49 -4.13 -8.45
C ASP A 310 3.85 -4.41 -9.11
N GLN A 311 4.00 -5.54 -9.81
CA GLN A 311 5.26 -5.87 -10.48
C GLN A 311 5.57 -4.91 -11.65
N LEU A 312 4.55 -4.42 -12.38
CA LEU A 312 4.75 -3.44 -13.46
C LEU A 312 5.23 -2.08 -12.91
N ILE A 313 4.72 -1.64 -11.74
CA ILE A 313 5.19 -0.42 -11.06
C ILE A 313 6.62 -0.62 -10.53
N LYS A 314 6.94 -1.81 -10.02
CA LYS A 314 8.25 -2.17 -9.45
C LYS A 314 9.38 -2.21 -10.49
N GLU A 315 9.11 -2.78 -11.67
CA GLU A 315 10.05 -2.84 -12.79
C GLU A 315 10.11 -1.54 -13.62
N ALA A 316 9.25 -0.56 -13.32
CA ALA A 316 9.18 0.69 -14.07
C ALA A 316 10.27 1.71 -13.69
N GLN A 317 10.70 2.48 -14.70
CA GLN A 317 11.48 3.70 -14.50
C GLN A 317 10.77 4.62 -13.48
N LYS A 318 11.51 5.19 -12.51
CA LYS A 318 10.97 5.88 -11.31
C LYS A 318 9.85 6.90 -11.59
N ILE A 319 9.88 7.63 -12.70
CA ILE A 319 8.83 8.60 -13.09
C ILE A 319 7.54 7.88 -13.48
N ALA A 320 7.66 6.79 -14.25
CA ALA A 320 6.53 5.94 -14.63
C ALA A 320 5.96 5.17 -13.42
N ALA A 321 6.81 4.65 -12.54
CA ALA A 321 6.40 4.00 -11.29
C ALA A 321 5.52 4.92 -10.43
N VAL A 322 5.98 6.15 -10.17
CA VAL A 322 5.23 7.14 -9.36
C VAL A 322 3.92 7.55 -10.03
N ALA A 323 3.91 7.78 -11.35
CA ALA A 323 2.68 8.15 -12.06
C ALA A 323 1.63 7.02 -12.06
N MET A 324 2.06 5.76 -12.25
CA MET A 324 1.16 4.61 -12.22
C MET A 324 0.64 4.33 -10.80
N ALA A 325 1.50 4.40 -9.77
CA ALA A 325 1.08 4.22 -8.37
C ALA A 325 0.07 5.29 -7.92
N LYS A 326 0.27 6.56 -8.30
CA LYS A 326 -0.70 7.64 -8.03
C LYS A 326 -2.03 7.44 -8.76
N ALA A 327 -1.99 7.00 -10.01
CA ALA A 327 -3.21 6.65 -10.73
C ALA A 327 -3.99 5.50 -10.03
N VAL A 328 -3.30 4.49 -9.49
CA VAL A 328 -3.93 3.42 -8.67
C VAL A 328 -4.51 3.99 -7.37
N ARG A 329 -3.82 4.93 -6.71
CA ARG A 329 -4.36 5.61 -5.52
C ARG A 329 -5.64 6.36 -5.82
N GLU A 330 -5.62 7.20 -6.84
CA GLU A 330 -6.73 8.08 -7.20
C GLU A 330 -7.90 7.27 -7.78
N ARG A 331 -7.67 6.55 -8.89
CA ARG A 331 -8.73 5.89 -9.69
C ARG A 331 -9.18 4.53 -9.19
N PHE A 332 -8.53 3.97 -8.17
CA PHE A 332 -8.92 2.67 -7.58
C PHE A 332 -9.05 2.72 -6.05
N PHE A 333 -8.01 3.10 -5.30
CA PHE A 333 -8.12 3.12 -3.85
C PHE A 333 -9.17 4.15 -3.38
N VAL A 334 -9.08 5.41 -3.84
CA VAL A 334 -10.05 6.47 -3.49
C VAL A 334 -11.37 6.29 -4.25
N ASP A 335 -11.36 6.32 -5.59
CA ASP A 335 -12.61 6.34 -6.40
C ASP A 335 -13.47 5.05 -6.32
N VAL A 336 -12.93 3.93 -5.83
CA VAL A 336 -13.62 2.61 -5.90
C VAL A 336 -13.62 1.87 -4.57
N MET A 337 -12.51 1.88 -3.83
CA MET A 337 -12.35 1.09 -2.63
C MET A 337 -12.77 1.84 -1.35
N GLU A 338 -12.48 3.14 -1.23
CA GLU A 338 -12.88 3.96 -0.08
C GLU A 338 -14.40 3.94 0.19
N PRO A 339 -15.29 4.06 -0.83
CA PRO A 339 -16.74 3.96 -0.61
C PRO A 339 -17.19 2.58 -0.09
N GLN A 340 -16.41 1.51 -0.33
CA GLN A 340 -16.70 0.18 0.23
C GLN A 340 -16.18 0.05 1.66
N LEU A 341 -15.04 0.63 2.00
CA LEU A 341 -14.49 0.63 3.36
C LEU A 341 -15.27 1.53 4.32
N MET A 342 -15.87 2.60 3.79
CA MET A 342 -16.67 3.59 4.54
C MET A 342 -18.17 3.23 4.63
N GLN A 343 -18.58 2.04 4.18
CA GLN A 343 -20.00 1.63 4.22
C GLN A 343 -20.47 1.22 5.64
N THR A 344 -21.78 1.06 5.81
CA THR A 344 -22.41 0.71 7.10
C THR A 344 -22.90 -0.74 7.20
N SER A 345 -22.83 -1.51 6.12
CA SER A 345 -23.21 -2.93 6.09
C SER A 345 -22.11 -3.80 6.67
N GLU A 346 -22.36 -4.56 7.74
CA GLU A 346 -21.34 -5.38 8.42
C GLU A 346 -20.64 -6.35 7.47
N ILE A 347 -21.39 -7.09 6.65
CA ILE A 347 -20.83 -8.05 5.68
C ILE A 347 -20.00 -7.36 4.58
N GLY A 348 -20.35 -6.11 4.24
CA GLY A 348 -19.61 -5.28 3.30
C GLY A 348 -18.33 -4.67 3.91
N ILE A 349 -18.39 -4.22 5.17
CA ILE A 349 -17.20 -3.81 5.95
C ILE A 349 -16.24 -4.98 6.07
N LEU A 350 -16.74 -6.17 6.42
CA LEU A 350 -15.93 -7.38 6.59
C LEU A 350 -15.28 -7.81 5.27
N THR A 351 -16.06 -7.91 4.19
CA THR A 351 -15.55 -8.25 2.84
C THR A 351 -14.52 -7.22 2.34
N SER A 352 -14.81 -5.92 2.43
CA SER A 352 -13.91 -4.86 1.96
C SER A 352 -12.63 -4.76 2.79
N THR A 353 -12.70 -4.98 4.11
CA THR A 353 -11.53 -5.01 4.99
C THR A 353 -10.68 -6.26 4.75
N ALA A 354 -11.29 -7.43 4.47
CA ALA A 354 -10.56 -8.63 4.07
C ALA A 354 -9.84 -8.45 2.71
N LEU A 355 -10.48 -7.76 1.76
CA LEU A 355 -9.84 -7.38 0.49
C LEU A 355 -8.70 -6.36 0.72
N LEU A 356 -8.83 -5.41 1.66
CA LEU A 356 -7.74 -4.51 2.07
C LEU A 356 -6.58 -5.26 2.72
N HIS A 357 -6.86 -6.19 3.63
CA HIS A 357 -5.86 -7.06 4.24
C HIS A 357 -5.10 -7.87 3.19
N ARG A 358 -5.82 -8.42 2.19
CA ARG A 358 -5.21 -9.15 1.06
C ARG A 358 -4.31 -8.25 0.21
N ILE A 359 -4.78 -7.05 -0.14
CA ILE A 359 -4.01 -6.02 -0.87
C ILE A 359 -2.75 -5.62 -0.09
N VAL A 360 -2.89 -5.28 1.20
CA VAL A 360 -1.78 -4.95 2.10
C VAL A 360 -0.77 -6.10 2.11
N ARG A 361 -1.20 -7.35 2.31
CA ARG A 361 -0.29 -8.51 2.25
C ARG A 361 0.47 -8.58 0.93
N GLN A 362 -0.23 -8.41 -0.20
CA GLN A 362 0.32 -8.68 -1.54
C GLN A 362 1.25 -7.60 -2.11
N VAL A 363 1.08 -6.31 -1.81
CA VAL A 363 1.95 -5.24 -2.37
C VAL A 363 3.44 -5.46 -2.06
N THR A 364 4.28 -5.46 -3.09
CA THR A 364 5.75 -5.62 -3.01
C THR A 364 6.55 -4.47 -3.60
N SER A 365 5.92 -3.55 -4.32
CA SER A 365 6.56 -2.35 -4.87
C SER A 365 6.60 -1.22 -3.84
N ASP A 366 7.79 -0.70 -3.51
CA ASP A 366 7.97 0.41 -2.56
C ASP A 366 7.10 1.63 -2.90
N VAL A 367 6.92 1.91 -4.19
CA VAL A 367 6.17 3.07 -4.67
C VAL A 367 4.66 2.86 -4.54
N LEU A 368 4.14 1.67 -4.84
CA LEU A 368 2.73 1.35 -4.60
C LEU A 368 2.43 1.22 -3.10
N LEU A 369 3.39 0.72 -2.31
CA LEU A 369 3.30 0.66 -0.86
C LEU A 369 3.20 2.06 -0.25
N GLN A 370 4.01 3.02 -0.69
CA GLN A 370 3.90 4.42 -0.23
C GLN A 370 2.51 5.00 -0.51
N GLU A 371 1.98 4.82 -1.73
CA GLU A 371 0.67 5.36 -2.09
C GLU A 371 -0.50 4.62 -1.40
N LEU A 372 -0.36 3.33 -1.11
CA LEU A 372 -1.29 2.56 -0.26
C LEU A 372 -1.24 3.02 1.20
N VAL A 373 -0.06 3.31 1.74
CA VAL A 373 0.12 3.83 3.11
C VAL A 373 -0.49 5.24 3.23
N TYR A 374 -0.30 6.10 2.23
CA TYR A 374 -0.93 7.42 2.18
C TYR A 374 -2.44 7.34 1.99
N PHE A 375 -2.96 6.32 1.27
CA PHE A 375 -4.40 6.04 1.25
C PHE A 375 -4.93 5.64 2.65
N VAL A 376 -4.35 4.62 3.28
CA VAL A 376 -4.87 4.08 4.56
C VAL A 376 -4.65 5.03 5.74
N LEU A 377 -3.54 5.78 5.79
CA LEU A 377 -3.13 6.58 6.95
C LEU A 377 -3.06 8.10 6.70
N GLY A 378 -3.08 8.56 5.45
CA GLY A 378 -2.95 9.97 5.09
C GLY A 378 -1.51 10.48 5.14
N GLU A 379 -1.18 11.52 4.38
CA GLU A 379 0.19 12.05 4.26
C GLU A 379 0.67 12.87 5.49
N HIS A 380 -0.26 13.22 6.39
CA HIS A 380 -0.04 14.12 7.53
C HIS A 380 0.87 13.54 8.63
N ARG A 381 1.78 14.37 9.14
CA ARG A 381 2.72 14.01 10.23
C ARG A 381 2.48 14.77 11.54
N GLU A 382 1.63 15.79 11.60
CA GLU A 382 1.38 16.49 12.86
C GLU A 382 0.71 15.56 13.91
N PRO A 383 0.99 15.72 15.22
CA PRO A 383 0.41 14.90 16.28
C PRO A 383 -1.12 14.88 16.25
N GLU A 384 -1.73 13.74 16.58
CA GLU A 384 -3.19 13.68 16.75
C GLU A 384 -3.61 14.43 18.01
N THR A 385 -4.78 15.07 17.93
CA THR A 385 -5.46 15.71 19.04
C THR A 385 -6.93 15.30 19.02
N LEU A 386 -7.56 15.15 20.18
CA LEU A 386 -8.96 14.72 20.29
C LEU A 386 -9.94 15.48 19.36
N PRO A 387 -9.85 16.81 19.17
CA PRO A 387 -10.75 17.53 18.24
C PRO A 387 -10.53 17.24 16.75
N ASN A 388 -9.34 16.75 16.37
CA ASN A 388 -8.92 16.56 14.97
C ASN A 388 -8.68 15.08 14.62
N ILE A 389 -9.16 14.16 15.44
CA ILE A 389 -8.91 12.70 15.34
C ILE A 389 -9.35 12.12 13.99
N ASN A 390 -10.40 12.72 13.39
CA ASN A 390 -11.00 12.38 12.11
C ASN A 390 -10.42 13.14 10.90
N ARG A 391 -9.30 13.88 11.06
CA ARG A 391 -8.63 14.63 9.97
C ARG A 391 -8.25 13.77 8.75
N HIS A 392 -8.10 12.46 8.93
CA HIS A 392 -8.18 11.49 7.83
C HIS A 392 -9.32 10.49 8.11
N PRO A 393 -10.49 10.61 7.44
CA PRO A 393 -11.69 9.84 7.78
C PRO A 393 -11.51 8.33 7.70
N LEU A 394 -10.89 7.82 6.64
CA LEU A 394 -10.68 6.38 6.44
C LEU A 394 -9.87 5.75 7.58
N ARG A 395 -8.74 6.37 7.94
CA ARG A 395 -7.90 5.93 9.06
C ARG A 395 -8.67 5.93 10.39
N HIS A 396 -9.42 7.00 10.66
CA HIS A 396 -10.22 7.09 11.86
C HIS A 396 -11.26 5.96 11.92
N ARG A 397 -11.97 5.72 10.80
CA ARG A 397 -12.99 4.67 10.70
C ARG A 397 -12.44 3.25 10.80
N LEU A 398 -11.29 2.96 10.18
CA LEU A 398 -10.62 1.68 10.33
C LEU A 398 -10.14 1.43 11.78
N ILE A 399 -9.72 2.48 12.50
CA ILE A 399 -9.37 2.35 13.92
C ILE A 399 -10.63 2.17 14.79
N GLU A 400 -11.78 2.79 14.45
CA GLU A 400 -13.06 2.47 15.11
C GLU A 400 -13.44 0.99 14.90
N HIS A 401 -13.23 0.44 13.70
CA HIS A 401 -13.55 -0.95 13.40
C HIS A 401 -12.74 -1.97 14.24
N CYS A 402 -11.58 -1.60 14.80
CA CYS A 402 -10.86 -2.42 15.78
C CYS A 402 -11.63 -2.63 17.10
N ASP A 403 -12.58 -1.75 17.44
CA ASP A 403 -13.50 -1.89 18.58
C ASP A 403 -14.96 -2.08 18.13
N HIS A 404 -15.16 -2.70 16.96
CA HIS A 404 -16.51 -3.00 16.48
C HIS A 404 -17.24 -4.03 17.36
N ILE A 405 -18.58 -3.99 17.32
CA ILE A 405 -19.46 -4.90 18.07
C ILE A 405 -19.48 -6.33 17.49
N SER A 406 -19.23 -6.47 16.19
CA SER A 406 -18.93 -7.76 15.56
C SER A 406 -17.44 -8.06 15.70
N ASP A 407 -17.12 -9.14 16.41
CA ASP A 407 -15.75 -9.58 16.66
C ASP A 407 -15.00 -9.96 15.38
N GLU A 408 -15.68 -10.46 14.35
CA GLU A 408 -15.09 -10.75 13.03
C GLU A 408 -14.51 -9.49 12.38
N ILE A 409 -15.23 -8.36 12.47
CA ILE A 409 -14.78 -7.06 11.95
C ILE A 409 -13.60 -6.53 12.78
N SER A 410 -13.64 -6.68 14.11
CA SER A 410 -12.52 -6.31 15.00
C SER A 410 -11.26 -7.14 14.66
N ILE A 411 -11.39 -8.46 14.61
CA ILE A 411 -10.33 -9.42 14.29
C ILE A 411 -9.73 -9.14 12.90
N MET A 412 -10.57 -8.99 11.86
CA MET A 412 -10.10 -8.73 10.50
C MET A 412 -9.39 -7.38 10.39
N THR A 413 -9.88 -6.34 11.06
CA THR A 413 -9.24 -5.01 11.01
C THR A 413 -7.94 -4.98 11.83
N LEU A 414 -7.88 -5.67 12.98
CA LEU A 414 -6.64 -5.85 13.74
C LEU A 414 -5.59 -6.64 12.93
N ARG A 415 -5.98 -7.73 12.26
CA ARG A 415 -5.10 -8.47 11.31
C ARG A 415 -4.59 -7.60 10.18
N MET A 416 -5.44 -6.72 9.63
CA MET A 416 -5.07 -5.76 8.59
C MET A 416 -3.96 -4.82 9.10
N PHE A 417 -4.14 -4.22 10.28
CA PHE A 417 -3.10 -3.37 10.89
C PHE A 417 -1.84 -4.16 11.29
N GLU A 418 -1.95 -5.40 11.75
CA GLU A 418 -0.77 -6.23 12.06
C GLU A 418 0.10 -6.46 10.80
N HIS A 419 -0.52 -6.80 9.67
CA HIS A 419 0.18 -6.99 8.41
C HIS A 419 0.68 -5.68 7.80
N LEU A 420 0.01 -4.55 8.08
CA LEU A 420 0.49 -3.22 7.71
C LEU A 420 1.77 -2.87 8.49
N LEU A 421 1.81 -3.13 9.81
CA LEU A 421 3.00 -2.94 10.65
C LEU A 421 4.20 -3.81 10.21
N GLN A 422 3.99 -4.90 9.49
CA GLN A 422 5.07 -5.74 8.94
C GLN A 422 5.69 -5.19 7.64
N LYS A 423 5.19 -4.08 7.08
CA LYS A 423 5.70 -3.49 5.82
C LYS A 423 6.88 -2.52 6.05
N PRO A 424 7.85 -2.45 5.11
CA PRO A 424 9.07 -1.65 5.25
C PRO A 424 8.89 -0.15 4.99
N HIS A 425 7.84 0.45 5.53
CA HIS A 425 7.52 1.87 5.34
C HIS A 425 7.34 2.61 6.68
N GLU A 426 8.35 3.37 7.10
CA GLU A 426 8.46 4.06 8.40
C GLU A 426 7.20 4.86 8.78
N HIS A 427 6.56 5.52 7.82
CA HIS A 427 5.38 6.35 8.05
C HIS A 427 4.21 5.57 8.69
N ILE A 428 4.15 4.24 8.53
CA ILE A 428 3.13 3.40 9.16
C ILE A 428 3.21 3.50 10.68
N LEU A 429 4.40 3.24 11.24
CA LEU A 429 4.65 3.35 12.67
C LEU A 429 4.58 4.80 13.14
N TYR A 430 5.03 5.74 12.31
CA TYR A 430 5.01 7.16 12.63
C TYR A 430 3.59 7.71 12.80
N ASN A 431 2.70 7.39 11.86
CA ASN A 431 1.31 7.85 11.82
C ASN A 431 0.41 7.11 12.82
N LEU A 432 0.64 5.81 13.06
CA LEU A 432 -0.12 5.05 14.05
C LEU A 432 0.32 5.28 15.51
N VAL A 433 1.58 5.66 15.75
CA VAL A 433 2.17 5.71 17.09
C VAL A 433 3.06 6.94 17.32
N LEU A 434 4.17 7.09 16.58
CA LEU A 434 5.29 7.91 17.07
C LEU A 434 4.96 9.40 17.21
N ARG A 435 4.20 9.97 16.27
CA ARG A 435 3.85 11.41 16.28
C ARG A 435 3.14 11.88 17.55
N ASN A 436 2.53 10.97 18.30
CA ASN A 436 1.88 11.26 19.59
C ASN A 436 2.81 11.04 20.79
N LEU A 437 3.98 10.41 20.62
CA LEU A 437 4.94 10.10 21.69
C LEU A 437 6.23 10.95 21.63
N GLU A 438 6.57 11.58 20.50
CA GLU A 438 7.85 12.29 20.30
C GLU A 438 8.13 13.43 21.30
N GLU A 439 7.09 14.12 21.78
CA GLU A 439 7.20 15.18 22.80
C GLU A 439 7.22 14.66 24.25
N ARG A 440 6.93 13.36 24.49
CA ARG A 440 6.97 12.72 25.83
C ARG A 440 6.04 13.33 26.90
N ASN A 441 4.98 14.03 26.49
CA ASN A 441 4.02 14.68 27.40
C ASN A 441 3.23 13.72 28.32
N TYR A 442 3.40 12.40 28.16
CA TYR A 442 2.92 11.39 29.11
C TYR A 442 3.72 11.34 30.43
N ILE A 443 4.85 12.04 30.55
CA ILE A 443 5.71 12.04 31.75
C ILE A 443 5.36 13.22 32.67
N GLU A 444 5.27 12.96 33.98
CA GLU A 444 5.14 14.01 34.98
C GLU A 444 6.46 14.80 35.09
N TYR A 445 6.49 15.98 34.47
CA TYR A 445 7.62 16.91 34.59
C TYR A 445 7.39 17.90 35.74
N LYS A 446 8.01 17.63 36.89
CA LYS A 446 8.24 18.63 37.93
C LYS A 446 9.52 19.40 37.59
N PRO A 447 9.46 20.68 37.17
CA PRO A 447 10.67 21.49 36.99
C PRO A 447 11.37 21.65 38.34
N LEU A 448 12.69 21.51 38.35
CA LEU A 448 13.51 21.77 39.55
C LEU A 448 13.30 23.22 40.01
N CYS A 449 12.64 23.38 41.15
CA CYS A 449 12.47 24.68 41.78
C CYS A 449 13.83 25.25 42.18
N GLN A 450 13.94 26.59 42.19
CA GLN A 450 15.23 27.26 42.45
C GLN A 450 15.84 26.84 43.80
N GLU A 451 14.99 26.57 44.79
CA GLU A 451 15.34 26.23 46.17
C GLU A 451 16.02 24.85 46.32
N ASP A 452 15.77 23.88 45.43
CA ASP A 452 16.40 22.55 45.48
C ASP A 452 17.92 22.62 45.27
N LYS A 453 18.41 23.64 44.56
CA LYS A 453 19.86 23.84 44.37
C LYS A 453 20.54 24.29 45.67
N ASP A 454 19.89 25.16 46.43
CA ASP A 454 20.43 25.72 47.68
C ASP A 454 20.40 24.69 48.82
N VAL A 455 19.44 23.74 48.79
CA VAL A 455 19.39 22.57 49.70
C VAL A 455 20.55 21.61 49.43
N VAL A 456 20.83 21.29 48.15
CA VAL A 456 21.93 20.40 47.76
C VAL A 456 23.30 20.98 48.14
N GLU A 457 23.48 22.30 48.07
CA GLU A 457 24.75 22.95 48.43
C GLU A 457 25.00 23.02 49.96
N ASN A 458 23.95 22.95 50.79
CA ASN A 458 24.06 23.00 52.26
C ASN A 458 23.97 21.64 52.97
N GLY A 459 23.75 20.54 52.25
CA GLY A 459 23.92 19.17 52.77
C GLY A 459 22.94 18.75 53.88
N GLN A 460 21.78 19.38 53.98
CA GLN A 460 20.72 19.00 54.92
C GLN A 460 19.65 18.15 54.23
N ILE A 461 19.37 16.97 54.78
CA ILE A 461 18.35 16.07 54.27
C ILE A 461 16.97 16.58 54.72
N ALA A 462 16.32 17.36 53.85
CA ALA A 462 14.87 17.31 53.75
C ALA A 462 14.50 16.00 53.03
N GLY A 463 13.52 15.22 53.45
CA GLY A 463 12.63 15.38 54.61
C GLY A 463 11.44 14.47 54.33
N ALA A 464 11.15 13.50 55.19
CA ALA A 464 10.10 12.53 54.92
C ALA A 464 8.73 13.22 54.88
N ILE A 465 8.11 13.26 53.69
CA ILE A 465 6.73 13.65 53.52
C ILE A 465 5.90 12.38 53.73
N ASP A 466 5.07 12.37 54.77
CA ASP A 466 4.10 11.29 54.98
C ASP A 466 3.16 11.17 53.78
N LEU A 467 2.94 9.94 53.33
CA LEU A 467 1.97 9.61 52.28
C LEU A 467 0.64 9.15 52.91
N GLU A 468 0.05 10.03 53.72
CA GLU A 468 -1.36 9.94 54.13
C GLU A 468 -2.15 11.13 53.57
N GLU A 469 -3.47 10.93 53.40
CA GLU A 469 -4.47 11.90 52.88
C GLU A 469 -4.37 12.29 51.38
N ASP A 470 -4.75 11.37 50.48
CA ASP A 470 -5.40 11.74 49.22
C ASP A 470 -6.89 12.06 49.49
N PRO A 471 -7.38 13.30 49.23
CA PRO A 471 -8.77 13.69 49.51
C PRO A 471 -9.86 13.00 48.67
N LEU A 472 -9.53 12.16 47.69
CA LEU A 472 -10.50 11.57 46.76
C LEU A 472 -11.24 10.31 47.26
N PHE A 473 -10.91 9.77 48.44
CA PHE A 473 -11.46 8.49 48.94
C PHE A 473 -12.12 8.55 50.33
N THR A 474 -13.12 9.41 50.51
CA THR A 474 -14.08 9.33 51.63
C THR A 474 -15.46 8.85 51.16
N ASP A 475 -15.65 7.52 51.13
CA ASP A 475 -16.92 6.82 51.48
C ASP A 475 -16.88 5.30 51.10
N LEU A 476 -15.99 4.54 51.74
CA LEU A 476 -16.12 3.08 51.87
C LEU A 476 -15.81 2.68 53.32
N SER A 477 -16.63 1.82 53.92
CA SER A 477 -16.58 1.53 55.36
C SER A 477 -15.37 0.67 55.77
N PRO A 478 -14.73 0.95 56.91
CA PRO A 478 -13.49 0.27 57.32
C PRO A 478 -13.76 -1.10 57.96
N ASP A 479 -13.79 -2.17 57.16
CA ASP A 479 -13.80 -3.55 57.68
C ASP A 479 -13.23 -4.59 56.68
N ASN A 480 -12.02 -4.34 56.14
CA ASN A 480 -11.28 -5.37 55.38
C ASN A 480 -9.74 -5.13 55.37
N THR A 481 -9.09 -5.35 56.53
CA THR A 481 -7.66 -5.07 56.76
C THR A 481 -6.66 -6.00 56.03
N GLY A 482 -7.12 -6.82 55.06
CA GLY A 482 -6.27 -7.81 54.36
C GLY A 482 -5.61 -7.33 53.06
N ALA A 483 -5.96 -6.14 52.55
CA ALA A 483 -5.54 -5.72 51.20
C ALA A 483 -4.29 -4.82 51.14
N GLN A 484 -3.91 -4.15 52.24
CA GLN A 484 -2.83 -3.14 52.21
C GLN A 484 -1.41 -3.74 52.24
N GLU A 485 -1.19 -4.89 52.88
CA GLU A 485 0.16 -5.46 53.08
C GLU A 485 0.90 -5.80 51.77
N TRP A 486 0.16 -6.06 50.68
CA TRP A 486 0.73 -6.45 49.38
C TRP A 486 1.30 -5.28 48.57
N LEU A 487 0.95 -4.03 48.90
CA LEU A 487 1.42 -2.84 48.19
C LEU A 487 2.64 -2.17 48.86
N SER A 488 3.01 -2.60 50.07
CA SER A 488 4.00 -1.93 50.93
C SER A 488 5.26 -2.77 51.20
N VAL A 489 5.87 -3.35 50.17
CA VAL A 489 7.15 -4.09 50.28
C VAL A 489 8.26 -3.43 49.45
N SER A 490 8.65 -2.22 49.87
CA SER A 490 9.95 -1.65 49.48
C SER A 490 11.04 -2.22 50.39
N PRO A 491 12.15 -2.79 49.85
CA PRO A 491 13.26 -3.24 50.68
C PRO A 491 13.98 -2.04 51.33
N PRO A 492 14.53 -2.19 52.54
CA PRO A 492 15.21 -1.09 53.23
C PRO A 492 16.48 -0.66 52.49
N VAL A 493 16.66 0.66 52.34
CA VAL A 493 17.84 1.25 51.70
C VAL A 493 19.06 1.14 52.62
N SER A 494 19.87 0.10 52.43
CA SER A 494 21.24 0.07 52.96
C SER A 494 22.12 1.04 52.16
N PRO A 495 22.92 1.90 52.81
CA PRO A 495 23.93 2.70 52.13
C PRO A 495 25.10 1.84 51.64
N GLU A 496 25.91 2.41 50.75
CA GLU A 496 27.16 1.86 50.20
C GLU A 496 27.03 0.63 49.26
N HIS A 497 26.82 0.88 47.96
CA HIS A 497 27.58 0.18 46.90
C HIS A 497 27.65 1.03 45.62
N PRO A 498 28.80 1.11 44.91
CA PRO A 498 28.98 2.00 43.76
C PRO A 498 28.77 1.32 42.39
N LYS A 499 28.23 2.11 41.45
CA LYS A 499 27.98 1.82 40.01
C LYS A 499 26.84 0.83 39.72
N ASN A 500 25.77 1.33 39.10
CA ASN A 500 24.73 0.49 38.48
C ASN A 500 25.35 -0.38 37.35
N ASP A 501 25.32 -1.70 37.51
CA ASP A 501 25.54 -2.64 36.40
C ASP A 501 24.20 -2.88 35.72
N GLY A 502 24.03 -2.47 34.46
CA GLY A 502 22.74 -2.44 33.76
C GLY A 502 21.97 -3.76 33.73
N LYS A 503 22.66 -4.88 33.98
CA LYS A 503 22.05 -6.21 34.19
C LYS A 503 20.99 -6.20 35.30
N THR A 504 21.13 -5.41 36.36
CA THR A 504 20.11 -5.32 37.42
C THR A 504 18.82 -4.71 36.91
N GLU A 505 18.90 -3.74 36.00
CA GLU A 505 17.73 -3.01 35.50
C GLU A 505 16.90 -3.84 34.52
N VAL A 506 17.53 -4.63 33.63
CA VAL A 506 16.77 -5.57 32.79
C VAL A 506 16.08 -6.65 33.62
N HIS A 507 16.74 -7.18 34.67
CA HIS A 507 16.10 -8.15 35.55
C HIS A 507 14.91 -7.56 36.33
N LYS A 508 14.99 -6.30 36.77
CA LYS A 508 13.85 -5.57 37.36
C LYS A 508 12.68 -5.48 36.38
N ILE A 509 12.91 -4.98 35.16
CA ILE A 509 11.88 -4.82 34.12
C ILE A 509 11.22 -6.17 33.78
N VAL A 510 12.03 -7.20 33.51
CA VAL A 510 11.56 -8.56 33.19
C VAL A 510 10.72 -9.14 34.33
N ASN A 511 11.18 -9.02 35.58
CA ASN A 511 10.44 -9.50 36.74
C ASN A 511 9.14 -8.71 36.95
N SER A 512 9.10 -7.41 36.66
CA SER A 512 7.87 -6.60 36.76
C SER A 512 6.75 -7.08 35.83
N PHE A 513 7.06 -7.72 34.69
CA PHE A 513 6.07 -8.39 33.86
C PHE A 513 5.79 -9.84 34.31
N LEU A 514 6.82 -10.63 34.65
CA LEU A 514 6.65 -12.05 35.03
C LEU A 514 5.97 -12.25 36.40
N CYS A 515 6.10 -11.29 37.32
CA CYS A 515 5.44 -11.29 38.62
C CYS A 515 4.09 -10.56 38.61
N LEU A 516 3.65 -10.03 37.46
CA LEU A 516 2.47 -9.16 37.37
C LEU A 516 1.15 -9.90 37.56
N VAL A 517 1.04 -11.10 37.00
CA VAL A 517 -0.12 -12.00 37.24
C VAL A 517 0.04 -12.66 38.61
N PRO A 518 -1.00 -12.80 39.46
CA PRO A 518 -0.91 -13.46 40.76
C PRO A 518 -0.73 -14.98 40.62
N ASP A 519 -0.13 -15.63 41.61
CA ASP A 519 0.25 -17.06 41.54
C ASP A 519 -0.96 -18.00 41.40
N GLU A 520 -2.12 -17.65 41.96
CA GLU A 520 -3.39 -18.38 41.81
C GLU A 520 -3.90 -18.40 40.35
N ALA A 521 -3.46 -17.44 39.53
CA ALA A 521 -3.76 -17.32 38.11
C ALA A 521 -2.65 -17.87 37.19
N LYS A 522 -1.43 -18.13 37.71
CA LYS A 522 -0.36 -18.75 36.92
C LYS A 522 -0.61 -20.24 36.76
N SER A 523 -1.03 -20.65 35.57
CA SER A 523 -1.33 -22.06 35.29
C SER A 523 -0.51 -22.68 34.16
N SER A 524 0.40 -21.93 33.53
CA SER A 524 1.32 -22.51 32.52
C SER A 524 2.32 -23.51 33.10
N TYR A 525 2.89 -23.26 34.29
CA TYR A 525 3.85 -24.17 34.96
C TYR A 525 3.35 -25.62 35.20
N HIS A 526 2.04 -25.85 35.11
CA HIS A 526 1.41 -27.14 35.33
C HIS A 526 1.21 -27.95 34.03
N VAL A 527 1.73 -27.46 32.89
CA VAL A 527 1.65 -28.12 31.58
C VAL A 527 3.05 -28.25 30.97
N GLU A 528 3.42 -29.45 30.54
CA GLU A 528 4.72 -29.66 29.89
C GLU A 528 4.80 -28.94 28.53
N GLY A 529 5.94 -28.29 28.25
CA GLY A 529 6.22 -27.63 26.97
C GLY A 529 6.09 -26.10 26.95
N THR A 530 5.44 -25.46 27.94
CA THR A 530 5.24 -23.99 27.99
C THR A 530 6.48 -23.21 28.49
N GLY A 531 7.68 -23.66 28.12
CA GLY A 531 8.95 -23.11 28.62
C GLY A 531 9.24 -21.69 28.11
N TYR A 532 9.68 -20.81 29.02
CA TYR A 532 10.01 -19.41 28.71
C TYR A 532 11.11 -19.24 27.64
N ASP A 533 11.98 -20.24 27.47
CA ASP A 533 12.99 -20.29 26.41
C ASP A 533 12.40 -20.21 24.98
N THR A 534 11.14 -20.62 24.78
CA THR A 534 10.46 -20.46 23.49
C THR A 534 10.16 -18.97 23.23
N TYR A 535 9.55 -18.27 24.19
CA TYR A 535 9.32 -16.83 24.10
C TYR A 535 10.62 -16.05 23.87
N LEU A 536 11.72 -16.40 24.53
CA LEU A 536 13.03 -15.76 24.30
C LEU A 536 13.56 -16.00 22.88
N ARG A 537 13.43 -17.21 22.33
CA ARG A 537 13.87 -17.52 20.95
C ARG A 537 13.02 -16.79 19.91
N ASP A 538 11.71 -16.78 20.09
CA ASP A 538 10.80 -16.16 19.13
C ASP A 538 10.83 -14.63 19.21
N ALA A 539 10.97 -14.04 20.41
CA ALA A 539 11.26 -12.62 20.56
C ALA A 539 12.60 -12.23 19.91
N HIS A 540 13.67 -13.03 20.10
CA HIS A 540 14.96 -12.77 19.45
C HIS A 540 14.89 -12.86 17.93
N ARG A 541 14.17 -13.85 17.38
CA ARG A 541 13.92 -13.97 15.94
C ARG A 541 13.15 -12.76 15.42
N GLN A 542 11.97 -12.49 15.97
CA GLN A 542 11.10 -11.41 15.50
C GLN A 542 11.78 -10.04 15.64
N PHE A 543 12.49 -9.78 16.74
CA PHE A 543 13.19 -8.51 16.95
C PHE A 543 14.30 -8.26 15.93
N ARG A 544 15.10 -9.30 15.60
CA ARG A 544 16.10 -9.22 14.54
C ARG A 544 15.45 -8.94 13.18
N ASP A 545 14.33 -9.60 12.89
CA ASP A 545 13.63 -9.46 11.61
C ASP A 545 13.03 -8.03 11.49
N TYR A 546 12.49 -7.47 12.57
CA TYR A 546 12.11 -6.04 12.65
C TYR A 546 13.30 -5.07 12.55
N CYS A 547 14.47 -5.41 13.10
CA CYS A 547 15.69 -4.61 12.93
C CYS A 547 16.15 -4.54 11.46
N LEU A 548 15.93 -5.59 10.66
CA LEU A 548 16.20 -5.57 9.22
C LEU A 548 15.23 -4.65 8.47
N ILE A 549 13.93 -4.70 8.80
CA ILE A 549 12.90 -3.79 8.28
C ILE A 549 13.26 -2.32 8.59
N CYS A 550 13.73 -2.06 9.81
CA CYS A 550 14.10 -0.72 10.29
C CYS A 550 15.50 -0.24 9.85
N LEU A 551 16.28 -1.03 9.12
CA LEU A 551 17.72 -0.77 8.93
C LEU A 551 18.02 0.60 8.29
N ARG A 552 17.16 1.03 7.35
CA ARG A 552 17.27 2.30 6.62
C ARG A 552 16.49 3.45 7.26
N TRP A 553 15.89 3.24 8.43
CA TRP A 553 15.11 4.28 9.13
C TRP A 553 16.04 5.04 10.08
N GLU A 554 16.04 6.37 9.99
CA GLU A 554 16.98 7.27 10.70
C GLU A 554 16.60 7.48 12.17
N TRP A 555 16.40 6.38 12.92
CA TRP A 555 15.95 6.42 14.30
C TRP A 555 16.92 7.15 15.25
N PRO A 556 16.39 7.93 16.23
CA PRO A 556 17.18 8.55 17.27
C PRO A 556 17.78 7.48 18.21
N GLY A 557 19.01 7.70 18.67
CA GLY A 557 19.72 6.78 19.57
C GLY A 557 19.25 6.80 21.03
N SER A 558 18.38 7.74 21.40
CA SER A 558 17.81 7.91 22.75
C SER A 558 16.44 8.61 22.66
N PRO A 559 15.61 8.60 23.72
CA PRO A 559 14.47 9.49 23.82
C PRO A 559 14.89 10.98 23.70
N ARG A 560 13.94 11.84 23.34
CA ARG A 560 14.12 13.31 23.32
C ARG A 560 14.30 13.83 24.76
N SER A 561 15.27 14.73 25.00
CA SER A 561 15.40 15.38 26.31
C SER A 561 14.15 16.22 26.61
N LEU A 562 13.62 16.12 27.83
CA LEU A 562 12.43 16.86 28.28
C LEU A 562 12.61 18.38 28.17
N GLU A 563 13.84 18.88 28.31
CA GLU A 563 14.23 20.29 28.10
C GLU A 563 13.97 20.80 26.67
N LYS A 564 13.75 19.88 25.71
CA LYS A 564 13.48 20.16 24.30
C LYS A 564 12.06 19.78 23.90
N CYS A 565 11.19 19.43 24.84
CA CYS A 565 9.83 18.99 24.60
C CYS A 565 8.81 20.12 24.85
N ASN A 566 7.71 20.14 24.11
CA ASN A 566 6.59 21.04 24.35
C ASN A 566 5.63 20.49 25.42
N LEU A 567 6.09 20.51 26.68
CA LEU A 567 5.39 19.93 27.82
C LEU A 567 4.13 20.72 28.27
N GLU A 568 3.83 21.87 27.65
CA GLU A 568 2.61 22.65 27.92
C GLU A 568 1.35 22.04 27.27
N ALA A 569 1.50 21.17 26.27
CA ALA A 569 0.38 20.58 25.54
C ALA A 569 -0.19 19.32 26.22
N SER A 570 -1.51 19.22 26.32
CA SER A 570 -2.21 18.04 26.83
C SER A 570 -1.84 16.77 26.06
N PHE A 571 -1.40 15.73 26.76
CA PHE A 571 -1.10 14.44 26.14
C PHE A 571 -2.35 13.73 25.58
N PHE A 572 -2.14 13.01 24.48
CA PHE A 572 -3.08 12.04 23.93
C PHE A 572 -2.24 10.95 23.24
N GLU A 573 -2.52 9.67 23.50
CA GLU A 573 -1.72 8.54 23.01
C GLU A 573 -1.90 8.24 21.50
N GLY A 574 -2.79 8.97 20.83
CA GLY A 574 -3.19 8.71 19.45
C GLY A 574 -4.34 7.70 19.36
N HIS A 575 -5.15 7.77 18.29
CA HIS A 575 -6.39 6.98 18.23
C HIS A 575 -6.15 5.47 18.31
N PHE A 576 -5.07 4.99 17.68
CA PHE A 576 -4.74 3.57 17.59
C PHE A 576 -4.33 2.98 18.95
N LEU A 577 -3.41 3.63 19.67
CA LEU A 577 -3.03 3.19 21.02
C LEU A 577 -4.19 3.30 22.00
N LYS A 578 -5.01 4.36 21.90
CA LYS A 578 -6.22 4.48 22.72
C LYS A 578 -7.11 3.24 22.56
N VAL A 579 -7.45 2.85 21.33
CA VAL A 579 -8.31 1.69 21.08
C VAL A 579 -7.66 0.38 21.53
N LEU A 580 -6.37 0.17 21.26
CA LEU A 580 -5.66 -1.03 21.72
C LEU A 580 -5.61 -1.13 23.25
N PHE A 581 -5.40 -0.01 23.96
CA PHE A 581 -5.44 0.04 25.43
C PHE A 581 -6.87 -0.12 25.98
N ASP A 582 -7.88 0.38 25.27
CA ASP A 582 -9.29 0.21 25.63
C ASP A 582 -9.77 -1.23 25.42
N ARG A 583 -9.25 -1.97 24.42
CA ARG A 583 -9.46 -3.43 24.29
C ARG A 583 -8.62 -4.22 25.29
N MET A 584 -7.36 -3.84 25.54
CA MET A 584 -6.50 -4.53 26.53
C MET A 584 -7.08 -4.41 27.96
N GLY A 585 -7.67 -3.25 28.30
CA GLY A 585 -8.42 -3.05 29.54
C GLY A 585 -9.69 -3.90 29.69
N ARG A 586 -10.14 -4.58 28.61
CA ARG A 586 -11.30 -5.48 28.55
C ARG A 586 -10.92 -6.95 28.32
N ILE A 587 -9.63 -7.33 28.44
CA ILE A 587 -9.15 -8.70 28.16
C ILE A 587 -9.88 -9.81 28.94
N LEU A 588 -10.44 -9.50 30.12
CA LEU A 588 -11.22 -10.43 30.95
C LEU A 588 -12.70 -10.55 30.56
N ASP A 589 -13.19 -9.69 29.68
CA ASP A 589 -14.61 -9.47 29.36
C ASP A 589 -14.92 -9.53 27.84
N GLN A 590 -13.93 -9.91 27.01
CA GLN A 590 -14.07 -10.03 25.55
C GLN A 590 -13.52 -11.38 25.04
N PRO A 591 -13.91 -11.85 23.84
CA PRO A 591 -13.61 -13.21 23.38
C PRO A 591 -12.11 -13.56 23.25
N TYR A 592 -11.79 -14.85 23.39
CA TYR A 592 -10.44 -15.39 23.26
C TYR A 592 -9.73 -14.97 21.95
N ASP A 593 -10.39 -15.12 20.79
CA ASP A 593 -9.77 -14.78 19.50
C ASP A 593 -9.50 -13.27 19.34
N VAL A 594 -10.36 -12.41 19.90
CA VAL A 594 -10.11 -10.96 19.99
C VAL A 594 -8.87 -10.71 20.84
N ASN A 595 -8.77 -11.34 22.01
CA ASN A 595 -7.63 -11.18 22.91
C ASN A 595 -6.31 -11.55 22.22
N LEU A 596 -6.29 -12.63 21.44
CA LEU A 596 -5.11 -13.03 20.65
C LEU A 596 -4.71 -11.99 19.59
N GLN A 597 -5.66 -11.35 18.89
CA GLN A 597 -5.31 -10.31 17.91
C GLN A 597 -4.81 -9.02 18.59
N VAL A 598 -5.46 -8.59 19.68
CA VAL A 598 -5.08 -7.38 20.42
C VAL A 598 -3.67 -7.52 21.01
N THR A 599 -3.33 -8.66 21.60
CA THR A 599 -1.99 -8.92 22.11
C THR A 599 -0.97 -9.09 20.99
N SER A 600 -1.29 -9.76 19.88
CA SER A 600 -0.40 -9.86 18.71
C SER A 600 0.01 -8.47 18.19
N VAL A 601 -0.95 -7.56 17.99
CA VAL A 601 -0.67 -6.18 17.53
C VAL A 601 0.20 -5.42 18.54
N LEU A 602 -0.10 -5.51 19.85
CA LEU A 602 0.72 -4.87 20.89
C LEU A 602 2.14 -5.45 20.98
N SER A 603 2.31 -6.75 20.77
CA SER A 603 3.63 -7.40 20.67
C SER A 603 4.39 -6.96 19.41
N LYS A 604 3.74 -6.84 18.25
CA LYS A 604 4.37 -6.28 17.03
C LYS A 604 4.82 -4.83 17.24
N LEU A 605 3.99 -3.99 17.86
CA LEU A 605 4.38 -2.62 18.24
C LEU A 605 5.58 -2.63 19.19
N SER A 606 5.56 -3.50 20.20
CA SER A 606 6.63 -3.62 21.19
C SER A 606 7.97 -4.09 20.60
N LEU A 607 7.96 -4.81 19.48
CA LEU A 607 9.16 -5.29 18.79
C LEU A 607 9.95 -4.18 18.05
N PHE A 608 9.37 -3.01 17.76
CA PHE A 608 10.11 -1.98 17.01
C PHE A 608 11.31 -1.40 17.79
N PRO A 609 12.49 -1.25 17.16
CA PRO A 609 13.73 -0.74 17.78
C PRO A 609 13.76 0.79 17.90
N HIS A 610 12.71 1.40 18.47
CA HIS A 610 12.59 2.85 18.67
C HIS A 610 12.53 3.22 20.16
N PRO A 611 13.29 4.23 20.64
CA PRO A 611 13.39 4.54 22.07
C PRO A 611 12.05 4.94 22.71
N HIS A 612 11.25 5.82 22.08
CA HIS A 612 9.96 6.24 22.64
C HIS A 612 8.94 5.10 22.73
N ILE A 613 9.04 4.07 21.88
CA ILE A 613 8.21 2.86 21.98
C ILE A 613 8.68 1.97 23.13
N HIS A 614 10.00 1.83 23.31
CA HIS A 614 10.55 1.07 24.43
C HIS A 614 10.14 1.69 25.78
N GLU A 615 10.23 3.02 25.89
CA GLU A 615 9.78 3.76 27.07
C GLU A 615 8.27 3.60 27.30
N TYR A 616 7.43 3.94 26.31
CA TYR A 616 5.98 4.01 26.52
C TYR A 616 5.26 2.65 26.64
N LEU A 617 5.81 1.58 26.04
CA LEU A 617 5.19 0.24 26.06
C LEU A 617 5.87 -0.77 26.99
N LEU A 618 7.18 -0.64 27.27
CA LEU A 618 7.99 -1.68 27.91
C LEU A 618 8.75 -1.24 29.16
N ASP A 619 8.75 0.04 29.52
CA ASP A 619 9.33 0.51 30.78
C ASP A 619 8.22 0.62 31.86
N PRO A 620 8.23 -0.21 32.91
CA PRO A 620 7.27 -0.16 34.01
C PRO A 620 7.52 1.01 34.97
N TYR A 621 8.64 1.73 34.85
CA TYR A 621 9.07 2.79 35.78
C TYR A 621 8.91 4.21 35.22
N VAL A 622 8.19 4.38 34.11
CA VAL A 622 7.81 5.71 33.59
C VAL A 622 6.94 6.44 34.61
N ASN A 623 7.43 7.56 35.14
CA ASN A 623 6.64 8.44 36.01
C ASN A 623 5.57 9.16 35.20
N LEU A 624 4.37 8.57 35.11
CA LEU A 624 3.27 9.06 34.27
C LEU A 624 2.66 10.36 34.83
N ALA A 625 2.36 11.30 33.94
CA ALA A 625 1.58 12.49 34.26
C ALA A 625 0.14 12.11 34.67
N SER A 626 -0.50 12.94 35.49
CA SER A 626 -1.86 12.69 35.97
C SER A 626 -2.85 12.50 34.81
N GLY A 627 -3.69 11.46 34.91
CA GLY A 627 -4.63 11.05 33.85
C GLY A 627 -4.00 10.31 32.67
N CYS A 628 -2.68 10.21 32.57
CA CYS A 628 -2.00 9.44 31.52
C CYS A 628 -1.91 7.94 31.88
N ARG A 629 -1.74 7.11 30.86
CA ARG A 629 -1.53 5.65 30.97
C ARG A 629 -0.38 5.20 30.08
N SER A 630 0.29 4.12 30.46
CA SER A 630 1.19 3.27 29.65
C SER A 630 0.59 1.87 29.49
N LEU A 631 1.13 1.04 28.59
CA LEU A 631 0.73 -0.36 28.46
C LEU A 631 0.83 -1.11 29.81
N PHE A 632 1.94 -0.91 30.55
CA PHE A 632 2.12 -1.53 31.87
C PHE A 632 1.02 -1.12 32.86
N SER A 633 0.68 0.18 32.96
CA SER A 633 -0.38 0.66 33.87
C SER A 633 -1.77 0.10 33.54
N VAL A 634 -2.08 -0.15 32.25
CA VAL A 634 -3.32 -0.81 31.83
C VAL A 634 -3.34 -2.27 32.31
N ILE A 635 -2.23 -2.99 32.18
CA ILE A 635 -2.11 -4.38 32.64
C ILE A 635 -2.20 -4.47 34.18
N VAL A 636 -1.55 -3.55 34.92
CA VAL A 636 -1.69 -3.42 36.38
C VAL A 636 -3.16 -3.24 36.79
N ARG A 637 -3.90 -2.38 36.11
CA ARG A 637 -5.33 -2.15 36.38
C ARG A 637 -6.19 -3.41 36.13
N VAL A 638 -5.92 -4.13 35.04
CA VAL A 638 -6.57 -5.41 34.72
C VAL A 638 -6.30 -6.46 35.80
N VAL A 639 -5.05 -6.56 36.28
CA VAL A 639 -4.68 -7.46 37.37
C VAL A 639 -5.39 -7.10 38.68
N GLY A 640 -5.49 -5.82 39.02
CA GLY A 640 -6.21 -5.38 40.22
C GLY A 640 -7.68 -5.80 40.24
N ASP A 641 -8.37 -5.66 39.10
CA ASP A 641 -9.74 -6.17 38.91
C ASP A 641 -9.79 -7.71 38.97
N LEU A 642 -8.86 -8.39 38.28
CA LEU A 642 -8.75 -9.85 38.33
C LEU A 642 -8.64 -10.38 39.77
N MET A 643 -7.81 -9.78 40.62
CA MET A 643 -7.66 -10.19 42.03
C MET A 643 -8.99 -10.11 42.80
N VAL A 644 -9.80 -9.07 42.56
CA VAL A 644 -11.14 -8.92 43.17
C VAL A 644 -12.14 -9.93 42.60
N ARG A 645 -12.02 -10.30 41.32
CA ARG A 645 -12.87 -11.30 40.66
C ARG A 645 -12.53 -12.74 41.09
N ILE A 646 -11.25 -13.09 41.24
CA ILE A 646 -10.79 -14.44 41.67
C ILE A 646 -11.45 -14.84 42.99
N GLN A 647 -11.51 -13.93 43.97
CA GLN A 647 -12.13 -14.16 45.29
C GLN A 647 -13.62 -14.56 45.23
N ARG A 648 -14.29 -14.35 44.09
CA ARG A 648 -15.71 -14.65 43.88
C ARG A 648 -15.95 -15.94 43.09
N ILE A 649 -14.90 -16.57 42.55
CA ILE A 649 -15.00 -17.76 41.69
C ILE A 649 -14.52 -18.99 42.48
N PRO A 650 -15.42 -19.90 42.92
CA PRO A 650 -15.02 -21.13 43.57
C PRO A 650 -14.26 -22.03 42.58
N ASP A 651 -13.24 -22.73 43.08
CA ASP A 651 -12.36 -23.64 42.31
C ASP A 651 -11.67 -22.96 41.11
N PHE A 652 -11.30 -21.68 41.24
CA PHE A 652 -10.69 -20.88 40.17
C PHE A 652 -9.48 -21.55 39.50
N THR A 653 -8.41 -21.87 40.24
CA THR A 653 -7.19 -22.44 39.64
C THR A 653 -7.42 -23.82 38.98
N PRO A 654 -8.18 -24.77 39.58
CA PRO A 654 -8.61 -25.98 38.87
C PRO A 654 -9.39 -25.72 37.57
N LYS A 655 -10.33 -24.76 37.57
CA LYS A 655 -11.09 -24.38 36.36
C LYS A 655 -10.18 -23.77 35.29
N LEU A 656 -9.25 -22.89 35.68
CA LEU A 656 -8.28 -22.25 34.79
C LEU A 656 -7.35 -23.27 34.13
N LEU A 657 -6.85 -24.24 34.91
CA LEU A 657 -6.07 -25.37 34.40
C LEU A 657 -6.85 -26.23 33.39
N LEU A 658 -8.14 -26.49 33.66
CA LEU A 658 -9.02 -27.22 32.75
C LEU A 658 -9.25 -26.45 31.44
N VAL A 659 -9.48 -25.14 31.50
CA VAL A 659 -9.62 -24.29 30.29
C VAL A 659 -8.33 -24.28 29.47
N ARG A 660 -7.15 -24.07 30.09
CA ARG A 660 -5.87 -24.12 29.38
C ARG A 660 -5.64 -25.47 28.68
N LYS A 661 -6.00 -26.60 29.32
CA LYS A 661 -5.90 -27.91 28.67
C LYS A 661 -6.85 -28.09 27.49
N ARG A 662 -8.07 -27.55 27.55
CA ARG A 662 -9.01 -27.58 26.42
C ARG A 662 -8.49 -26.75 25.24
N LEU A 663 -7.99 -25.53 25.51
CA LEU A 663 -7.38 -24.66 24.48
C LEU A 663 -6.13 -25.29 23.83
N LEU A 664 -5.39 -26.11 24.57
CA LEU A 664 -4.24 -26.88 24.05
C LEU A 664 -4.62 -28.23 23.42
N GLY A 665 -5.91 -28.58 23.33
CA GLY A 665 -6.39 -29.85 22.78
C GLY A 665 -6.02 -31.09 23.62
N LEU A 666 -5.59 -30.90 24.87
CA LEU A 666 -5.15 -31.98 25.77
C LEU A 666 -6.31 -32.66 26.51
N GLU A 667 -7.43 -31.94 26.69
CA GLU A 667 -8.70 -32.50 27.18
C GLU A 667 -9.84 -32.08 26.24
N PRO A 668 -10.83 -32.95 25.98
CA PRO A 668 -11.92 -32.67 25.05
C PRO A 668 -12.89 -31.60 25.58
N GLU A 669 -13.76 -31.11 24.71
CA GLU A 669 -14.92 -30.28 25.07
C GLU A 669 -15.84 -31.02 26.04
N GLY A 670 -15.62 -30.81 27.34
CA GLY A 670 -16.49 -31.24 28.42
C GLY A 670 -17.67 -30.27 28.65
N PRO A 671 -18.38 -30.39 29.80
CA PRO A 671 -19.46 -29.46 30.13
C PRO A 671 -18.97 -28.01 30.16
N VAL A 672 -19.92 -27.08 29.94
CA VAL A 672 -19.73 -25.64 30.08
C VAL A 672 -19.18 -25.34 31.48
N ILE A 673 -18.19 -24.45 31.55
CA ILE A 673 -17.58 -23.98 32.79
C ILE A 673 -18.07 -22.54 33.02
N ASP A 674 -18.42 -22.19 34.24
CA ASP A 674 -18.78 -20.81 34.57
C ASP A 674 -17.58 -19.89 34.34
N HIS A 675 -17.83 -18.70 33.80
CA HIS A 675 -16.82 -17.65 33.54
C HIS A 675 -15.75 -17.99 32.47
N MET A 676 -16.04 -18.83 31.46
CA MET A 676 -15.11 -19.17 30.35
C MET A 676 -14.31 -17.96 29.83
N THR A 677 -14.96 -16.90 29.39
CA THR A 677 -14.33 -15.70 28.80
C THR A 677 -13.29 -15.05 29.72
N LEU A 678 -13.53 -15.05 31.03
CA LEU A 678 -12.58 -14.55 32.02
C LEU A 678 -11.39 -15.50 32.18
N LEU A 679 -11.63 -16.82 32.24
CA LEU A 679 -10.57 -17.83 32.34
C LEU A 679 -9.67 -17.83 31.09
N GLU A 680 -10.27 -17.70 29.91
CA GLU A 680 -9.59 -17.51 28.63
C GLU A 680 -8.78 -16.21 28.60
N GLY A 681 -9.38 -15.09 29.03
CA GLY A 681 -8.71 -13.79 29.17
C GLY A 681 -7.50 -13.82 30.10
N VAL A 682 -7.61 -14.52 31.24
CA VAL A 682 -6.49 -14.74 32.18
C VAL A 682 -5.36 -15.56 31.55
N ILE A 683 -5.68 -16.58 30.75
CA ILE A 683 -4.68 -17.38 30.04
C ILE A 683 -3.93 -16.52 29.03
N VAL A 684 -4.63 -15.71 28.22
CA VAL A 684 -3.97 -14.80 27.26
C VAL A 684 -3.15 -13.72 27.99
N LEU A 685 -3.63 -13.21 29.13
CA LEU A 685 -2.91 -12.26 29.98
C LEU A 685 -1.58 -12.84 30.51
N GLU A 686 -1.59 -14.10 30.98
CA GLU A 686 -0.38 -14.81 31.44
C GLU A 686 0.63 -15.03 30.30
N GLU A 687 0.18 -15.44 29.11
CA GLU A 687 1.08 -15.63 27.96
C GLU A 687 1.63 -14.30 27.43
N PHE A 688 0.81 -13.24 27.34
CA PHE A 688 1.23 -11.92 26.88
C PHE A 688 2.24 -11.25 27.82
N CYS A 689 2.08 -11.39 29.14
CA CYS A 689 3.08 -10.90 30.10
C CYS A 689 4.45 -11.60 29.92
N LYS A 690 4.46 -12.89 29.56
CA LYS A 690 5.69 -13.61 29.20
C LYS A 690 6.28 -13.14 27.86
N GLU A 691 5.46 -12.84 26.86
CA GLU A 691 5.95 -12.30 25.58
C GLU A 691 6.57 -10.91 25.76
N LEU A 692 5.89 -9.99 26.46
CA LEU A 692 6.43 -8.64 26.75
C LEU A 692 7.75 -8.71 27.54
N ALA A 693 7.84 -9.59 28.55
CA ALA A 693 9.07 -9.83 29.31
C ALA A 693 10.23 -10.30 28.40
N ALA A 694 9.95 -11.22 27.47
CA ALA A 694 10.95 -11.72 26.53
C ALA A 694 11.38 -10.64 25.51
N ILE A 695 10.45 -9.84 25.00
CA ILE A 695 10.73 -8.70 24.12
C ILE A 695 11.61 -7.66 24.84
N ALA A 696 11.26 -7.28 26.07
CA ALA A 696 12.04 -6.32 26.87
C ALA A 696 13.47 -6.80 27.12
N PHE A 697 13.65 -8.08 27.49
CA PHE A 697 14.96 -8.70 27.69
C PHE A 697 15.83 -8.65 26.42
N VAL A 698 15.27 -9.07 25.27
CA VAL A 698 15.97 -9.09 23.98
C VAL A 698 16.37 -7.67 23.55
N LYS A 699 15.47 -6.69 23.65
CA LYS A 699 15.74 -5.29 23.27
C LYS A 699 16.86 -4.68 24.13
N TYR A 700 16.85 -4.94 25.44
CA TYR A 700 17.89 -4.44 26.34
C TYR A 700 19.28 -5.04 26.04
N HIS A 701 19.36 -6.34 25.75
CA HIS A 701 20.64 -6.97 25.38
C HIS A 701 21.16 -6.49 24.02
N ALA A 702 20.26 -6.18 23.06
CA ALA A 702 20.63 -5.62 21.76
C ALA A 702 21.11 -4.16 21.82
N SER A 703 20.63 -3.36 22.79
CA SER A 703 21.08 -1.97 23.00
C SER A 703 22.37 -1.88 23.84
N SER A 704 22.53 -2.76 24.84
CA SER A 704 23.68 -2.76 25.76
C SER A 704 24.95 -3.43 25.22
N THR A 705 24.88 -4.20 24.13
CA THR A 705 26.05 -4.87 23.54
C THR A 705 26.94 -3.90 22.73
N PRO A 706 28.20 -3.64 23.13
CA PRO A 706 29.11 -2.75 22.41
C PRO A 706 29.58 -3.39 21.09
N GLY A 707 28.77 -3.21 20.05
CA GLY A 707 28.88 -3.91 18.78
C GLY A 707 27.62 -3.84 17.92
N SER A 708 26.48 -3.45 18.48
CA SER A 708 25.23 -3.24 17.72
C SER A 708 25.38 -2.26 16.53
N TRP A 709 26.26 -1.26 16.64
CA TRP A 709 26.62 -0.37 15.53
C TRP A 709 27.38 -1.06 14.38
N LEU A 710 28.10 -2.14 14.65
CA LEU A 710 28.72 -2.98 13.60
C LEU A 710 27.70 -3.87 12.89
N LEU A 711 26.47 -4.05 13.41
CA LEU A 711 25.40 -4.71 12.67
C LEU A 711 24.87 -3.83 11.54
N ARG A 712 24.78 -2.51 11.72
CA ARG A 712 24.57 -1.56 10.60
C ARG A 712 25.67 -1.72 9.54
N GLN A 713 26.94 -1.71 9.97
CA GLN A 713 28.09 -1.70 9.05
C GLN A 713 28.36 -3.04 8.33
N ASN A 714 28.04 -4.19 8.93
CA ASN A 714 28.16 -5.49 8.26
C ASN A 714 26.97 -5.80 7.32
N LEU A 715 25.82 -5.15 7.51
CA LEU A 715 24.69 -5.26 6.57
C LEU A 715 24.91 -4.41 5.31
N GLU A 716 25.66 -3.30 5.39
CA GLU A 716 26.12 -2.57 4.20
C GLU A 716 27.05 -3.43 3.33
N LEU A 717 27.96 -4.21 3.94
CA LEU A 717 28.90 -5.11 3.27
C LEU A 717 28.27 -6.39 2.67
N THR A 718 26.95 -6.57 2.81
CA THR A 718 26.20 -7.70 2.20
C THR A 718 25.05 -7.23 1.30
N ALA A 719 24.99 -5.91 1.01
CA ALA A 719 24.02 -5.28 0.13
C ALA A 719 24.65 -4.65 -1.14
N THR A 720 25.88 -5.06 -1.49
CA THR A 720 26.63 -4.72 -2.71
C THR A 720 26.98 -5.97 -3.50
#